data_AF-A0A7V1Y4M4-F1
#
_entry.id   AF-A0A7V1Y4M4-F1
#
_cell.length_a   1.000
_cell.length_b   1.000
_cell.length_c   1.000
_cell.angle_alpha   90.00
_cell.angle_beta   90.00
_cell.angle_gamma   90.00
#
_symmetry.space_group_name_H-M   'P 1'
#
loop_
_entity.id
_entity.type
_entity.pdbx_description
1 polymer ?
#
loop_
_entity_poly.entity_id
_entity_poly.type
_entity_poly.pdbx_seq_one_letter_code
_entity_poly.pdbx_strand_id
1 'polypeptide(L)'
;MCGCVTRPSQRWRCGRKANRSGSEWWGHSLRLWRGPGVKDYWRSVKGRPSLAAGLLLLVLVVTACQRGGTRSGGDQIAVSTRGPGMKRAALETLQFPAPRTFDLRHVNPQAFAAALGNDPVRIFEFVRDTIAYEAYRGVLRGPKGVLLAMAGNSVDRAALLASLLEHAGQQVRFVRGTLPDREATDLVTSMWAPRPQSSASQTLGEVPQSLKASTDAFVASTRRSYAIVRERLREAKQPTSRNLTSTLKALIVDAQSHYWVQWAKEGTWIDLDPSFGDATPGRTYAKAEETFTTLPDSLFHRVSIRVRVEEVTDASPATRTLLTYEGKAASLSGIDLVLFHQPENWRGPAASVPGAISAAIEDTGRLKPVLVIGEEILIGDVFLQKAKTTGIGGVSSLLRRDARGTTGIVVAEWLEFDFLAPGGTRETVTRDLLDVVGKLRRVAKQPLTLEEVVSRTQGDKAVNMARAVYSLLFTTGRIDTAHFSQLAEDAAPHEGEAPDIRRALRRINVAFVATSDGLLPRLYRPGGTAVVFYPDTPRLTITELSALSGILRIGIDLRRNWSRAVAIRSQDDVFLASVFRGVMDGALEWILIEHIVGALREKHGWPMVVSTSSVFDQAGADRVPFLLLPRDNEQLQGGVAHEGLVRVREEVDQGYLAIVPQRPVSVSGLPRFAWWRIDPRTGETTGVTDDGLHQAIELNVEHNKSTGETTITWREFVGNAVNLATTQTVTVATGSLEMGRFLGALLTAARVINETVVR
;
A
#
# COMPACT_ATOMS: atom_id res chain seq x y z
N MET A 1 52.11 -13.09 55.61
CA MET A 1 52.92 -12.38 54.59
C MET A 1 52.32 -12.75 53.23
N CYS A 2 51.33 -12.01 52.67
CA CYS A 2 51.43 -10.76 51.87
C CYS A 2 52.41 -10.91 50.70
N GLY A 3 52.13 -10.67 49.41
CA GLY A 3 50.99 -10.14 48.63
C GLY A 3 51.52 -9.61 47.28
N CYS A 4 50.63 -9.31 46.31
CA CYS A 4 50.75 -8.28 45.25
C CYS A 4 51.80 -8.46 44.09
N VAL A 5 51.74 -7.87 42.87
CA VAL A 5 50.74 -7.25 41.94
C VAL A 5 51.54 -6.62 40.75
N THR A 6 51.02 -6.73 39.51
CA THR A 6 51.14 -5.88 38.26
C THR A 6 52.46 -5.43 37.54
N ARG A 7 52.45 -5.64 36.20
CA ARG A 7 52.81 -4.85 34.95
C ARG A 7 53.26 -3.35 35.05
N PRO A 8 53.67 -2.60 33.95
CA PRO A 8 53.78 -2.86 32.47
C PRO A 8 54.96 -2.18 31.67
N SER A 9 54.97 -2.41 30.34
CA SER A 9 55.10 -1.42 29.21
C SER A 9 56.34 -1.48 28.28
N GLN A 10 56.11 -1.50 26.94
CA GLN A 10 56.52 -0.49 25.95
C GLN A 10 56.14 -0.84 24.48
N ARG A 11 55.88 0.21 23.69
CA ARG A 11 55.45 0.29 22.27
C ARG A 11 56.61 0.07 21.29
N TRP A 12 56.36 -0.31 20.02
CA TRP A 12 57.07 0.22 18.81
C TRP A 12 56.22 0.08 17.52
N ARG A 13 56.43 0.99 16.55
CA ARG A 13 55.83 1.03 15.20
C ARG A 13 56.93 1.11 14.12
N CYS A 14 56.53 0.74 12.91
CA CYS A 14 57.03 1.09 11.56
C CYS A 14 57.99 0.13 10.82
N GLY A 15 57.61 -0.16 9.56
CA GLY A 15 58.46 -0.70 8.49
C GLY A 15 57.66 -1.06 7.23
N ARG A 16 57.73 -0.23 6.17
CA ARG A 16 57.28 -0.54 4.80
C ARG A 16 58.41 -1.23 4.01
N LYS A 17 58.08 -2.16 3.12
CA LYS A 17 58.83 -2.44 1.89
C LYS A 17 57.89 -2.84 0.75
N ALA A 18 58.20 -2.37 -0.44
CA ALA A 18 57.54 -2.64 -1.72
C ALA A 18 58.36 -3.67 -2.53
N ASN A 19 57.72 -4.51 -3.37
CA ASN A 19 58.02 -4.64 -4.81
C ASN A 19 57.27 -5.79 -5.53
N ARG A 20 56.85 -5.49 -6.78
CA ARG A 20 56.92 -6.24 -8.06
C ARG A 20 56.18 -7.58 -8.30
N SER A 21 55.41 -7.56 -9.41
CA SER A 21 55.20 -8.55 -10.51
C SER A 21 55.60 -10.01 -10.27
N GLY A 22 54.81 -11.03 -10.60
CA GLY A 22 54.10 -11.26 -11.87
C GLY A 22 54.63 -12.59 -12.44
N SER A 23 53.71 -13.47 -12.89
CA SER A 23 53.93 -14.74 -13.61
C SER A 23 54.79 -15.82 -12.95
N GLU A 24 54.12 -16.82 -12.37
CA GLU A 24 54.44 -18.27 -12.39
C GLU A 24 53.60 -18.89 -11.28
N TRP A 25 52.65 -19.76 -11.62
CA TRP A 25 52.04 -20.84 -10.81
C TRP A 25 50.82 -21.36 -11.59
N TRP A 26 51.07 -21.83 -12.82
CA TRP A 26 50.18 -22.78 -13.49
C TRP A 26 50.77 -24.16 -13.30
N GLY A 27 50.04 -25.04 -12.64
CA GLY A 27 50.40 -26.45 -12.54
C GLY A 27 50.39 -26.98 -11.11
N HIS A 28 49.22 -27.00 -10.45
CA HIS A 28 48.89 -27.97 -9.40
C HIS A 28 47.40 -27.82 -9.04
N SER A 29 46.49 -28.33 -9.89
CA SER A 29 45.08 -28.63 -9.54
C SER A 29 44.39 -29.39 -10.70
N LEU A 30 44.93 -30.55 -11.07
CA LEU A 30 44.27 -31.47 -12.01
C LEU A 30 44.68 -32.90 -11.68
N ARG A 31 44.21 -33.39 -10.54
CA ARG A 31 44.19 -34.81 -10.18
C ARG A 31 43.21 -35.00 -9.04
N LEU A 32 41.96 -35.23 -9.40
CA LEU A 32 40.90 -35.99 -8.72
C LEU A 32 39.75 -35.99 -9.74
N TRP A 33 38.97 -37.07 -9.83
CA TRP A 33 37.99 -37.39 -10.88
C TRP A 33 38.50 -38.29 -12.02
N ARG A 34 38.79 -39.55 -11.68
CA ARG A 34 38.59 -40.69 -12.59
C ARG A 34 37.94 -41.84 -11.80
N GLY A 35 36.62 -41.95 -11.90
CA GLY A 35 35.85 -43.13 -11.52
C GLY A 35 34.91 -43.51 -12.67
N PRO A 36 34.71 -44.81 -12.96
CA PRO A 36 33.88 -45.26 -14.08
C PRO A 36 32.41 -45.06 -13.72
N GLY A 37 31.75 -44.15 -14.42
CA GLY A 37 30.35 -43.74 -14.20
C GLY A 37 30.03 -42.36 -14.75
N VAL A 38 31.05 -41.51 -14.94
CA VAL A 38 30.87 -40.14 -15.47
C VAL A 38 30.67 -40.12 -16.99
N LYS A 39 31.16 -41.11 -17.74
CA LYS A 39 30.96 -41.16 -19.21
C LYS A 39 29.54 -41.55 -19.64
N ASP A 40 28.82 -42.30 -18.81
CA ASP A 40 27.44 -42.71 -19.12
C ASP A 40 26.42 -41.61 -18.74
N TYR A 41 26.71 -40.83 -17.69
CA TYR A 41 25.91 -39.66 -17.31
C TYR A 41 25.90 -38.58 -18.42
N TRP A 42 27.03 -38.32 -19.07
CA TRP A 42 27.10 -37.30 -20.14
C TRP A 42 26.54 -37.77 -21.49
N ARG A 43 26.22 -39.06 -21.65
CA ARG A 43 25.54 -39.56 -22.85
C ARG A 43 24.00 -39.54 -22.72
N SER A 44 23.44 -39.48 -21.51
CA SER A 44 21.98 -39.42 -21.31
C SER A 44 21.38 -38.01 -21.26
N VAL A 45 22.21 -36.95 -21.26
CA VAL A 45 21.76 -35.54 -21.12
C VAL A 45 21.91 -34.73 -22.43
N LYS A 46 21.72 -35.36 -23.59
CA LYS A 46 21.41 -34.60 -24.81
C LYS A 46 19.90 -34.45 -24.95
N GLY A 47 19.37 -33.28 -24.59
CA GLY A 47 18.08 -32.83 -25.12
C GLY A 47 17.02 -32.23 -24.19
N ARG A 48 17.33 -31.80 -22.96
CA ARG A 48 16.37 -31.02 -22.12
C ARG A 48 17.11 -30.09 -21.13
N PRO A 49 16.90 -28.76 -21.15
CA PRO A 49 17.38 -27.91 -20.06
C PRO A 49 16.36 -28.00 -18.91
N SER A 50 16.68 -28.70 -17.83
CA SER A 50 15.85 -28.70 -16.62
C SER A 50 16.22 -27.53 -15.71
N LEU A 51 15.17 -26.92 -15.14
CA LEU A 51 15.13 -25.75 -14.25
C LEU A 51 16.06 -25.77 -13.03
N ALA A 52 16.74 -26.88 -12.74
CA ALA A 52 17.63 -27.02 -11.58
C ALA A 52 18.99 -26.29 -11.74
N ALA A 53 19.44 -26.01 -12.96
CA ALA A 53 20.71 -25.32 -13.20
C ALA A 53 20.66 -23.81 -12.92
N GLY A 54 19.47 -23.20 -12.97
CA GLY A 54 19.27 -21.77 -12.69
C GLY A 54 19.27 -21.42 -11.20
N LEU A 55 18.79 -22.33 -10.34
CA LEU A 55 18.75 -22.10 -8.89
C LEU A 55 20.11 -22.28 -8.21
N LEU A 56 20.96 -23.18 -8.71
CA LEU A 56 22.29 -23.42 -8.13
C LEU A 56 23.27 -22.26 -8.41
N LEU A 57 23.08 -21.52 -9.51
CA LEU A 57 23.92 -20.38 -9.85
C LEU A 57 23.63 -19.14 -8.98
N LEU A 58 22.41 -19.03 -8.43
CA LEU A 58 22.04 -17.94 -7.51
C LEU A 58 22.66 -18.11 -6.11
N VAL A 59 22.94 -19.36 -5.71
CA VAL A 59 23.56 -19.68 -4.40
C VAL A 59 25.09 -19.55 -4.45
N LEU A 60 25.72 -19.81 -5.60
CA LEU A 60 27.18 -19.78 -5.74
C LEU A 60 27.79 -18.40 -6.08
N VAL A 61 27.01 -17.48 -6.66
CA VAL A 61 27.48 -16.08 -6.87
C VAL A 61 27.50 -15.28 -5.55
N VAL A 62 26.79 -15.75 -4.52
CA VAL A 62 26.79 -15.13 -3.17
C VAL A 62 28.04 -15.52 -2.36
N THR A 63 28.74 -16.60 -2.71
CA THR A 63 29.89 -17.11 -1.91
C THR A 63 31.26 -16.56 -2.34
N ALA A 64 31.39 -15.93 -3.51
CA ALA A 64 32.69 -15.53 -4.06
C ALA A 64 33.18 -14.10 -3.71
N CYS A 65 32.40 -13.28 -3.00
CA CYS A 65 32.85 -11.98 -2.45
C CYS A 65 33.22 -12.04 -0.95
N GLN A 66 33.49 -13.23 -0.42
CA GLN A 66 33.92 -13.43 0.96
C GLN A 66 35.45 -13.33 1.09
N ARG A 67 35.96 -12.11 1.28
CA ARG A 67 37.18 -11.85 2.05
C ARG A 67 37.25 -10.37 2.39
N GLY A 68 36.65 -9.99 3.51
CA GLY A 68 36.65 -8.61 4.00
C GLY A 68 36.32 -8.54 5.49
N GLY A 69 37.37 -8.65 6.33
CA GLY A 69 37.48 -8.07 7.68
C GLY A 69 36.37 -8.33 8.69
N THR A 70 36.59 -9.31 9.57
CA THR A 70 35.91 -9.38 10.88
C THR A 70 36.26 -8.15 11.72
N ARG A 71 35.34 -7.19 11.87
CA ARG A 71 35.38 -6.23 12.98
C ARG A 71 34.73 -6.87 14.20
N SER A 72 35.55 -7.05 15.24
CA SER A 72 35.19 -7.58 16.55
C SER A 72 34.47 -6.54 17.42
N GLY A 73 33.48 -6.98 18.20
CA GLY A 73 33.26 -6.49 19.56
C GLY A 73 32.19 -5.41 19.80
N GLY A 74 30.96 -5.57 19.30
CA GLY A 74 29.79 -4.89 19.86
C GLY A 74 28.85 -5.94 20.47
N ASP A 75 28.34 -5.70 21.69
CA ASP A 75 27.36 -6.56 22.38
C ASP A 75 26.32 -7.11 21.41
N GLN A 76 26.31 -8.43 21.22
CA GLN A 76 25.32 -9.06 20.35
C GLN A 76 24.01 -9.14 21.11
N ILE A 77 23.09 -8.21 20.82
CA ILE A 77 21.70 -8.32 21.27
C ILE A 77 21.14 -9.63 20.70
N ALA A 78 20.85 -10.57 21.60
CA ALA A 78 20.31 -11.88 21.23
C ALA A 78 18.86 -11.74 20.78
N VAL A 79 18.52 -12.42 19.69
CA VAL A 79 17.14 -12.50 19.19
C VAL A 79 16.38 -13.51 20.04
N SER A 80 15.33 -13.05 20.75
CA SER A 80 14.49 -13.92 21.57
C SER A 80 13.60 -14.81 20.72
N THR A 81 13.43 -16.07 21.14
CA THR A 81 12.44 -17.02 20.59
C THR A 81 11.20 -17.15 21.47
N ARG A 82 11.10 -16.35 22.55
CA ARG A 82 9.99 -16.41 23.51
C ARG A 82 8.76 -15.62 23.09
N GLY A 83 8.85 -14.79 22.06
CA GLY A 83 7.70 -14.01 21.59
C GLY A 83 6.58 -14.88 21.02
N PRO A 84 5.43 -14.28 20.69
CA PRO A 84 4.28 -15.00 20.17
C PRO A 84 4.38 -15.20 18.66
N GLY A 85 3.49 -16.01 18.10
CA GLY A 85 3.42 -16.23 16.65
C GLY A 85 4.53 -17.14 16.12
N MET A 86 5.17 -17.92 16.99
CA MET A 86 6.29 -18.81 16.63
C MET A 86 5.82 -20.19 16.14
N LYS A 87 4.54 -20.52 16.33
CA LYS A 87 3.91 -21.78 15.93
C LYS A 87 2.76 -21.47 14.98
N ARG A 88 3.12 -21.02 13.77
CA ARG A 88 2.15 -20.58 12.78
C ARG A 88 1.24 -21.76 12.40
N ALA A 89 -0.02 -21.73 12.82
CA ALA A 89 -1.02 -22.66 12.33
C ALA A 89 -1.14 -22.52 10.81
N ALA A 90 -1.26 -23.65 10.11
CA ALA A 90 -1.61 -23.64 8.71
C ALA A 90 -3.06 -23.13 8.62
N LEU A 91 -3.26 -21.84 8.28
CA LEU A 91 -4.61 -21.26 8.20
C LEU A 91 -5.54 -22.11 7.32
N GLU A 92 -4.98 -22.75 6.30
CA GLU A 92 -5.62 -23.71 5.41
C GLU A 92 -6.17 -24.98 6.06
N THR A 93 -5.88 -25.24 7.34
CA THR A 93 -6.58 -26.29 8.12
C THR A 93 -7.83 -25.77 8.81
N LEU A 94 -8.03 -24.45 8.89
CA LEU A 94 -9.24 -23.86 9.45
C LEU A 94 -10.37 -23.92 8.43
N GLN A 95 -11.47 -24.57 8.82
CA GLN A 95 -12.70 -24.61 8.04
C GLN A 95 -13.57 -23.42 8.44
N PHE A 96 -13.68 -22.45 7.54
CA PHE A 96 -14.52 -21.27 7.76
C PHE A 96 -15.98 -21.53 7.36
N PRO A 97 -16.95 -20.92 8.05
CA PRO A 97 -18.37 -21.00 7.65
C PRO A 97 -18.64 -20.40 6.26
N ALA A 98 -17.85 -19.41 5.84
CA ALA A 98 -17.93 -18.79 4.53
C ALA A 98 -16.68 -19.17 3.69
N PRO A 99 -16.83 -19.32 2.37
CA PRO A 99 -15.70 -19.63 1.50
C PRO A 99 -14.64 -18.53 1.56
N ARG A 100 -13.38 -18.94 1.39
CA ARG A 100 -12.28 -18.00 1.20
C ARG A 100 -12.44 -17.34 -0.15
N THR A 101 -12.38 -16.01 -0.17
CA THR A 101 -12.50 -15.21 -1.39
C THR A 101 -11.45 -14.11 -1.37
N PHE A 102 -11.07 -13.64 -2.55
CA PHE A 102 -10.10 -12.56 -2.69
C PHE A 102 -10.56 -11.24 -2.03
N ASP A 103 -11.86 -11.07 -1.83
CA ASP A 103 -12.44 -9.89 -1.19
C ASP A 103 -12.24 -9.87 0.35
N LEU A 104 -11.67 -10.96 0.90
CA LEU A 104 -11.32 -11.15 2.31
C LEU A 104 -12.50 -11.06 3.28
N ARG A 105 -13.73 -11.35 2.82
CA ARG A 105 -14.95 -11.33 3.66
C ARG A 105 -14.93 -12.39 4.77
N HIS A 106 -14.26 -13.52 4.51
CA HIS A 106 -14.05 -14.59 5.49
C HIS A 106 -13.15 -14.18 6.67
N VAL A 107 -12.39 -13.09 6.53
CA VAL A 107 -11.47 -12.61 7.56
C VAL A 107 -12.22 -11.71 8.54
N ASN A 108 -12.88 -12.33 9.53
CA ASN A 108 -13.56 -11.64 10.63
C ASN A 108 -13.55 -12.49 11.92
N PRO A 109 -13.69 -11.87 13.11
CA PRO A 109 -13.63 -12.57 14.39
C PRO A 109 -14.67 -13.68 14.55
N GLN A 110 -15.92 -13.48 14.10
CA GLN A 110 -16.98 -14.48 14.18
C GLN A 110 -16.62 -15.77 13.43
N ALA A 111 -16.15 -15.65 12.19
CA ALA A 111 -15.75 -16.78 11.37
C ALA A 111 -14.55 -17.54 11.97
N PHE A 112 -13.58 -16.82 12.55
CA PHE A 112 -12.43 -17.43 13.21
C PHE A 112 -12.81 -18.12 14.54
N ALA A 113 -13.67 -17.52 15.36
CA ALA A 113 -14.17 -18.15 16.58
C ALA A 113 -14.90 -19.47 16.27
N ALA A 114 -15.78 -19.46 15.25
CA ALA A 114 -16.47 -20.66 14.78
C ALA A 114 -15.49 -21.73 14.25
N ALA A 115 -14.50 -21.34 13.45
CA ALA A 115 -13.49 -22.26 12.91
C ALA A 115 -12.57 -22.86 14.00
N LEU A 116 -12.47 -22.20 15.16
CA LEU A 116 -11.76 -22.68 16.34
C LEU A 116 -12.67 -23.49 17.29
N GLY A 117 -13.92 -23.74 16.89
CA GLY A 117 -14.90 -24.51 17.66
C GLY A 117 -15.54 -23.73 18.81
N ASN A 118 -15.42 -22.40 18.83
CA ASN A 118 -15.83 -21.53 19.93
C ASN A 118 -15.23 -21.95 21.29
N ASP A 119 -14.06 -22.60 21.28
CA ASP A 119 -13.36 -23.07 22.47
C ASP A 119 -12.41 -21.96 23.00
N PRO A 120 -12.61 -21.45 24.23
CA PRO A 120 -11.78 -20.38 24.80
C PRO A 120 -10.28 -20.70 24.87
N VAL A 121 -9.93 -21.97 25.12
CA VAL A 121 -8.53 -22.41 25.19
C VAL A 121 -7.92 -22.42 23.80
N ARG A 122 -8.60 -23.02 22.81
CA ARG A 122 -8.10 -23.02 21.41
C ARG A 122 -7.99 -21.60 20.85
N ILE A 123 -8.89 -20.71 21.23
CA ILE A 123 -8.85 -19.28 20.88
C ILE A 123 -7.61 -18.61 21.49
N PHE A 124 -7.35 -18.81 22.78
CA PHE A 124 -6.14 -18.28 23.45
C PHE A 124 -4.87 -18.81 22.79
N GLU A 125 -4.80 -20.11 22.54
CA GLU A 125 -3.66 -20.76 21.88
C GLU A 125 -3.45 -20.22 20.47
N PHE A 126 -4.52 -20.05 19.67
CA PHE A 126 -4.43 -19.45 18.34
C PHE A 126 -3.79 -18.05 18.38
N VAL A 127 -4.23 -17.18 19.29
CA VAL A 127 -3.65 -15.84 19.43
C VAL A 127 -2.19 -15.91 19.89
N ARG A 128 -1.85 -16.75 20.88
CA ARG A 128 -0.48 -16.94 21.37
C ARG A 128 0.46 -17.47 20.28
N ASP A 129 0.03 -18.51 19.58
CA ASP A 129 0.89 -19.35 18.74
C ASP A 129 0.98 -18.86 17.29
N THR A 130 -0.11 -18.30 16.75
CA THR A 130 -0.23 -17.97 15.32
C THR A 130 -0.09 -16.48 15.04
N ILE A 131 -0.64 -15.62 15.90
CA ILE A 131 -0.54 -14.17 15.71
C ILE A 131 0.85 -13.72 16.12
N ALA A 132 1.52 -12.95 15.29
CA ALA A 132 2.83 -12.38 15.57
C ALA A 132 2.78 -11.10 16.41
N TYR A 133 3.92 -10.73 16.99
CA TYR A 133 4.12 -9.42 17.61
C TYR A 133 4.78 -8.44 16.64
N GLU A 134 4.31 -7.19 16.65
CA GLU A 134 4.89 -6.02 15.99
C GLU A 134 4.70 -4.79 16.92
N ALA A 135 5.76 -4.03 17.15
CA ALA A 135 5.76 -2.92 18.12
C ALA A 135 5.27 -1.60 17.51
N TYR A 136 4.18 -1.08 18.05
CA TYR A 136 3.61 0.24 17.76
C TYR A 136 2.66 0.67 18.90
N ARG A 137 2.28 1.96 18.95
CA ARG A 137 1.46 2.52 20.03
C ARG A 137 -0.04 2.44 19.75
N GLY A 138 -0.80 2.11 20.78
CA GLY A 138 -2.27 2.14 20.79
C GLY A 138 -2.93 1.11 19.86
N VAL A 139 -4.23 1.28 19.63
CA VAL A 139 -5.08 0.44 18.80
C VAL A 139 -5.05 0.97 17.38
N LEU A 140 -4.33 0.27 16.51
CA LEU A 140 -4.24 0.59 15.09
C LEU A 140 -5.10 -0.37 14.27
N ARG A 141 -4.98 -1.67 14.54
CA ARG A 141 -5.51 -2.73 13.68
C ARG A 141 -6.93 -3.13 14.03
N GLY A 142 -7.23 -3.18 15.33
CA GLY A 142 -8.41 -3.86 15.84
C GLY A 142 -8.43 -5.35 15.47
N PRO A 143 -9.49 -6.07 15.87
CA PRO A 143 -9.58 -7.52 15.67
C PRO A 143 -9.42 -7.95 14.21
N LYS A 144 -10.14 -7.31 13.27
CA LYS A 144 -10.07 -7.64 11.84
C LYS A 144 -8.70 -7.33 11.24
N GLY A 145 -8.09 -6.19 11.57
CA GLY A 145 -6.75 -5.85 11.08
C GLY A 145 -5.68 -6.81 11.58
N VAL A 146 -5.79 -7.32 12.82
CA VAL A 146 -4.87 -8.34 13.35
C VAL A 146 -5.02 -9.65 12.61
N LEU A 147 -6.25 -10.07 12.30
CA LEU A 147 -6.49 -11.28 11.49
C LEU A 147 -5.96 -11.11 10.07
N LEU A 148 -6.19 -9.96 9.42
CA LEU A 148 -5.64 -9.68 8.08
C LEU A 148 -4.11 -9.71 8.07
N ALA A 149 -3.47 -9.10 9.06
CA ALA A 149 -2.01 -9.01 9.16
C ALA A 149 -1.34 -10.25 9.76
N MET A 150 -2.11 -11.11 10.42
CA MET A 150 -1.62 -12.18 11.29
C MET A 150 -0.59 -11.68 12.32
N ALA A 151 -0.73 -10.42 12.76
CA ALA A 151 0.20 -9.74 13.67
C ALA A 151 -0.47 -8.55 14.37
N GLY A 152 0.01 -8.19 15.56
CA GLY A 152 -0.38 -6.97 16.27
C GLY A 152 0.49 -6.68 17.50
N ASN A 153 0.36 -5.48 18.08
CA ASN A 153 0.93 -5.16 19.39
C ASN A 153 0.11 -5.81 20.52
N SER A 154 0.49 -5.59 21.79
CA SER A 154 -0.21 -6.19 22.94
C SER A 154 -1.69 -5.82 22.99
N VAL A 155 -2.05 -4.54 22.80
CA VAL A 155 -3.46 -4.09 22.86
C VAL A 155 -4.31 -4.59 21.68
N ASP A 156 -3.78 -4.62 20.47
CA ASP A 156 -4.50 -5.16 19.31
C ASP A 156 -4.66 -6.68 19.41
N ARG A 157 -3.66 -7.40 19.94
CA ARG A 157 -3.77 -8.84 20.24
C ARG A 157 -4.80 -9.12 21.34
N ALA A 158 -4.83 -8.30 22.38
CA ALA A 158 -5.84 -8.37 23.42
C ALA A 158 -7.24 -8.06 22.86
N ALA A 159 -7.37 -7.06 21.99
CA ALA A 159 -8.63 -6.73 21.32
C ALA A 159 -9.12 -7.88 20.43
N LEU A 160 -8.23 -8.53 19.67
CA LEU A 160 -8.57 -9.73 18.91
C LEU A 160 -9.04 -10.86 19.84
N LEU A 161 -8.28 -11.16 20.90
CA LEU A 161 -8.62 -12.22 21.84
C LEU A 161 -9.97 -11.98 22.51
N ALA A 162 -10.23 -10.76 22.96
CA ALA A 162 -11.53 -10.35 23.50
C ALA A 162 -12.65 -10.62 22.48
N SER A 163 -12.52 -10.12 21.25
CA SER A 163 -13.54 -10.26 20.22
C SER A 163 -13.83 -11.73 19.86
N LEU A 164 -12.81 -12.58 19.79
CA LEU A 164 -12.99 -14.02 19.55
C LEU A 164 -13.74 -14.71 20.71
N LEU A 165 -13.38 -14.38 21.96
CA LEU A 165 -14.01 -14.92 23.15
C LEU A 165 -15.46 -14.46 23.31
N GLU A 166 -15.75 -13.19 23.00
CA GLU A 166 -17.11 -12.65 22.99
C GLU A 166 -18.00 -13.36 21.96
N HIS A 167 -17.49 -13.61 20.74
CA HIS A 167 -18.22 -14.42 19.75
C HIS A 167 -18.39 -15.88 20.18
N ALA A 168 -17.51 -16.40 21.03
CA ALA A 168 -17.64 -17.69 21.70
C ALA A 168 -18.55 -17.65 22.96
N GLY A 169 -19.28 -16.55 23.17
CA GLY A 169 -20.23 -16.38 24.27
C GLY A 169 -19.60 -16.11 25.63
N GLN A 170 -18.31 -15.77 25.68
CA GLN A 170 -17.59 -15.51 26.93
C GLN A 170 -17.64 -14.03 27.32
N GLN A 171 -17.61 -13.76 28.62
CA GLN A 171 -17.43 -12.40 29.14
C GLN A 171 -15.95 -12.12 29.38
N VAL A 172 -15.49 -10.96 28.92
CA VAL A 172 -14.10 -10.53 29.03
C VAL A 172 -13.99 -9.09 29.52
N ARG A 173 -12.82 -8.74 30.05
CA ARG A 173 -12.43 -7.34 30.30
C ARG A 173 -10.94 -7.16 29.98
N PHE A 174 -10.55 -5.96 29.61
CA PHE A 174 -9.16 -5.60 29.35
C PHE A 174 -8.42 -5.29 30.64
N VAL A 175 -7.12 -5.54 30.64
CA VAL A 175 -6.21 -5.14 31.71
C VAL A 175 -5.01 -4.42 31.09
N ARG A 176 -4.54 -3.37 31.77
CA ARG A 176 -3.30 -2.67 31.45
C ARG A 176 -2.30 -2.87 32.58
N GLY A 177 -1.03 -2.97 32.21
CA GLY A 177 0.10 -2.91 33.12
C GLY A 177 1.38 -2.49 32.41
N THR A 178 2.47 -2.45 33.16
CA THR A 178 3.80 -2.16 32.64
C THR A 178 4.63 -3.43 32.50
N LEU A 179 5.03 -3.76 31.28
CA LEU A 179 5.92 -4.90 31.03
C LEU A 179 7.35 -4.56 31.48
N PRO A 180 8.01 -5.38 32.31
CA PRO A 180 9.37 -5.08 32.75
C PRO A 180 10.38 -5.09 31.58
N ASP A 181 11.50 -4.38 31.74
CA ASP A 181 12.49 -4.16 30.68
C ASP A 181 12.99 -5.43 30.00
N ARG A 182 13.18 -6.49 30.79
CA ARG A 182 13.64 -7.78 30.28
C ARG A 182 12.60 -8.39 29.35
N GLU A 183 11.36 -8.51 29.82
CA GLU A 183 10.23 -9.05 29.07
C GLU A 183 9.91 -8.20 27.83
N ALA A 184 9.98 -6.86 27.94
CA ALA A 184 9.82 -5.96 26.80
C ALA A 184 10.93 -6.13 25.76
N THR A 185 12.18 -6.30 26.20
CA THR A 185 13.31 -6.60 25.30
C THR A 185 13.14 -7.96 24.62
N ASP A 186 12.75 -9.01 25.35
CA ASP A 186 12.46 -10.33 24.81
C ASP A 186 11.34 -10.26 23.77
N LEU A 187 10.25 -9.55 24.06
CA LEU A 187 9.10 -9.41 23.17
C LEU A 187 9.47 -8.67 21.89
N VAL A 188 10.17 -7.53 21.99
CA VAL A 188 10.57 -6.74 20.83
C VAL A 188 11.59 -7.48 19.96
N THR A 189 12.64 -8.04 20.56
CA THR A 189 13.68 -8.75 19.80
C THR A 189 13.12 -10.00 19.10
N SER A 190 12.02 -10.57 19.58
CA SER A 190 11.32 -11.68 18.92
C SER A 190 10.79 -11.35 17.52
N MET A 191 10.61 -10.06 17.18
CA MET A 191 10.27 -9.63 15.82
C MET A 191 11.31 -10.07 14.80
N TRP A 192 12.57 -10.28 15.23
CA TRP A 192 13.65 -10.78 14.38
C TRP A 192 13.84 -12.29 14.43
N ALA A 193 13.04 -13.04 15.19
CA ALA A 193 13.09 -14.49 15.16
C ALA A 193 12.71 -15.02 13.76
N PRO A 194 13.33 -16.12 13.29
CA PRO A 194 12.81 -16.87 12.15
C PRO A 194 11.39 -17.32 12.44
N ARG A 195 10.47 -17.10 11.51
CA ARG A 195 9.09 -17.59 11.62
C ARG A 195 8.84 -18.64 10.53
N PRO A 196 8.11 -19.72 10.84
CA PRO A 196 7.68 -20.68 9.81
C PRO A 196 6.88 -19.94 8.73
N GLN A 197 7.23 -20.14 7.46
CA GLN A 197 6.39 -19.72 6.35
C GLN A 197 5.21 -20.69 6.22
N SER A 198 4.06 -20.21 5.71
CA SER A 198 2.90 -21.07 5.45
C SER A 198 3.27 -22.15 4.41
N SER A 199 2.81 -23.39 4.63
CA SER A 199 2.94 -24.50 3.68
C SER A 199 2.32 -24.18 2.31
N ALA A 200 1.30 -23.32 2.26
CA ALA A 200 0.64 -22.79 1.07
C ALA A 200 1.60 -22.36 -0.06
N SER A 201 2.74 -21.76 0.29
CA SER A 201 3.73 -21.31 -0.70
C SER A 201 4.47 -22.45 -1.40
N GLN A 202 4.36 -23.70 -0.93
CA GLN A 202 5.06 -24.87 -1.47
C GLN A 202 4.22 -25.66 -2.49
N THR A 203 2.91 -25.44 -2.57
CA THR A 203 1.96 -26.16 -3.44
C THR A 203 1.57 -25.42 -4.71
N LEU A 204 2.43 -24.50 -5.19
CA LEU A 204 2.17 -23.79 -6.43
C LEU A 204 2.59 -24.66 -7.63
N GLY A 205 1.62 -24.98 -8.49
CA GLY A 205 1.86 -25.65 -9.78
C GLY A 205 2.71 -24.79 -10.73
N GLU A 206 2.93 -25.27 -11.96
CA GLU A 206 3.79 -24.59 -12.94
C GLU A 206 3.32 -23.14 -13.22
N VAL A 207 4.22 -22.18 -13.03
CA VAL A 207 3.96 -20.73 -13.22
C VAL A 207 3.75 -20.43 -14.71
N PRO A 208 2.66 -19.77 -15.13
CA PRO A 208 2.42 -19.46 -16.53
C PRO A 208 3.53 -18.58 -17.11
N GLN A 209 3.85 -18.75 -18.39
CA GLN A 209 4.95 -18.02 -19.03
C GLN A 209 4.74 -16.49 -19.02
N SER A 210 3.49 -16.02 -19.17
CA SER A 210 3.13 -14.60 -19.08
C SER A 210 3.42 -14.01 -17.70
N LEU A 211 3.16 -14.78 -16.65
CA LEU A 211 3.46 -14.40 -15.27
C LEU A 211 4.97 -14.36 -15.02
N LYS A 212 5.70 -15.36 -15.53
CA LYS A 212 7.17 -15.37 -15.45
C LYS A 212 7.80 -14.14 -16.14
N ALA A 213 7.33 -13.79 -17.33
CA ALA A 213 7.81 -12.60 -18.03
C ALA A 213 7.54 -11.30 -17.24
N SER A 214 6.36 -11.20 -16.61
CA SER A 214 6.01 -10.08 -15.73
C SER A 214 6.93 -10.02 -14.50
N THR A 215 7.24 -11.16 -13.87
CA THR A 215 8.18 -11.26 -12.76
C THR A 215 9.61 -10.88 -13.17
N ASP A 216 10.08 -11.34 -14.34
CA ASP A 216 11.40 -10.99 -14.85
C ASP A 216 11.51 -9.48 -15.13
N ALA A 217 10.47 -8.88 -15.72
CA ALA A 217 10.38 -7.44 -15.94
C ALA A 217 10.40 -6.67 -14.61
N PHE A 218 9.69 -7.16 -13.59
CA PHE A 218 9.64 -6.59 -12.24
C PHE A 218 11.01 -6.55 -11.57
N VAL A 219 11.68 -7.70 -11.54
CA VAL A 219 13.02 -7.81 -10.95
C VAL A 219 14.01 -6.93 -11.70
N ALA A 220 13.93 -6.90 -13.03
CA ALA A 220 14.84 -6.11 -13.86
C ALA A 220 14.63 -4.60 -13.66
N SER A 221 13.39 -4.12 -13.66
CA SER A 221 13.07 -2.70 -13.44
C SER A 221 13.45 -2.25 -12.03
N THR A 222 13.08 -3.02 -11.00
CA THR A 222 13.47 -2.75 -9.60
C THR A 222 14.99 -2.64 -9.45
N ARG A 223 15.74 -3.58 -10.03
CA ARG A 223 17.21 -3.59 -9.97
C ARG A 223 17.81 -2.36 -10.63
N ARG A 224 17.35 -1.98 -11.82
CA ARG A 224 17.86 -0.81 -12.56
C ARG A 224 17.56 0.48 -11.81
N SER A 225 16.30 0.73 -11.48
CA SER A 225 15.88 1.94 -10.76
C SER A 225 16.60 2.07 -9.41
N TYR A 226 16.72 0.98 -8.65
CA TYR A 226 17.42 1.02 -7.37
C TYR A 226 18.91 1.30 -7.52
N ALA A 227 19.56 0.75 -8.56
CA ALA A 227 20.98 1.02 -8.82
C ALA A 227 21.22 2.50 -9.09
N ILE A 228 20.38 3.13 -9.92
CA ILE A 228 20.42 4.57 -10.22
C ILE A 228 20.22 5.39 -8.94
N VAL A 229 19.15 5.11 -8.21
CA VAL A 229 18.81 5.85 -6.97
C VAL A 229 19.94 5.75 -5.95
N ARG A 230 20.42 4.53 -5.71
CA ARG A 230 21.50 4.26 -4.75
C ARG A 230 22.81 4.94 -5.13
N GLU A 231 23.15 4.97 -6.42
CA GLU A 231 24.35 5.64 -6.90
C GLU A 231 24.30 7.15 -6.62
N ARG A 232 23.18 7.82 -6.94
CA ARG A 232 23.02 9.26 -6.72
C ARG A 232 23.02 9.63 -5.24
N LEU A 233 22.37 8.82 -4.39
CA LEU A 233 22.41 9.02 -2.94
C LEU A 233 23.84 8.86 -2.38
N ARG A 234 24.62 7.90 -2.89
CA ARG A 234 26.03 7.70 -2.49
C ARG A 234 26.89 8.91 -2.83
N GLU A 235 26.72 9.48 -4.02
CA GLU A 235 27.47 10.66 -4.47
C GLU A 235 27.17 11.90 -3.63
N ALA A 236 25.97 12.00 -3.07
CA ALA A 236 25.50 13.13 -2.27
C ALA A 236 26.23 13.27 -0.92
N LYS A 237 26.93 12.23 -0.45
CA LYS A 237 27.54 12.16 0.90
C LYS A 237 26.60 12.64 2.01
N GLN A 238 25.29 12.55 1.81
CA GLN A 238 24.33 13.09 2.76
C GLN A 238 24.37 12.26 4.04
N PRO A 239 24.44 12.91 5.21
CA PRO A 239 24.24 12.20 6.47
C PRO A 239 22.80 11.72 6.50
N THR A 240 22.61 10.41 6.46
CA THR A 240 21.33 9.77 6.77
C THR A 240 20.91 10.25 8.16
N SER A 241 19.83 11.03 8.22
CA SER A 241 19.36 11.52 9.51
C SER A 241 18.91 10.31 10.34
N ARG A 242 19.31 10.22 11.61
CA ARG A 242 18.91 9.10 12.46
C ARG A 242 17.43 9.22 12.82
N ASN A 243 16.59 8.37 12.25
CA ASN A 243 15.21 8.25 12.70
C ASN A 243 15.19 7.63 14.12
N LEU A 244 14.76 8.40 15.13
CA LEU A 244 14.80 7.97 16.53
C LEU A 244 13.66 7.00 16.89
N THR A 245 12.55 7.00 16.14
CA THR A 245 11.36 6.16 16.41
C THR A 245 11.52 4.71 15.97
N SER A 246 12.51 4.41 15.11
CA SER A 246 12.86 3.06 14.65
C SER A 246 14.03 2.43 15.43
N THR A 247 14.43 3.03 16.56
CA THR A 247 15.49 2.47 17.42
C THR A 247 14.95 1.36 18.32
N LEU A 248 15.77 0.36 18.63
CA LEU A 248 15.39 -0.73 19.53
C LEU A 248 14.86 -0.21 20.88
N LYS A 249 15.49 0.85 21.42
CA LYS A 249 15.05 1.50 22.66
C LYS A 249 13.63 2.06 22.55
N ALA A 250 13.31 2.74 21.45
CA ALA A 250 11.95 3.27 21.23
C ALA A 250 10.92 2.14 21.13
N LEU A 251 11.27 1.03 20.46
CA LEU A 251 10.39 -0.15 20.37
C LEU A 251 10.16 -0.81 21.74
N ILE A 252 11.18 -0.88 22.59
CA ILE A 252 11.06 -1.39 23.97
C ILE A 252 10.10 -0.51 24.77
N VAL A 253 10.20 0.81 24.65
CA VAL A 253 9.26 1.75 25.30
C VAL A 253 7.84 1.56 24.78
N ASP A 254 7.66 1.36 23.47
CA ASP A 254 6.33 1.06 22.91
C ASP A 254 5.75 -0.25 23.48
N ALA A 255 6.60 -1.26 23.74
CA ALA A 255 6.20 -2.56 24.28
C ALA A 255 5.91 -2.57 25.79
N GLN A 256 6.50 -1.65 26.56
CA GLN A 256 6.27 -1.53 28.00
C GLN A 256 4.81 -1.20 28.33
N SER A 257 4.12 -0.46 27.47
CA SER A 257 2.67 -0.24 27.60
C SER A 257 1.92 -1.51 27.22
N HIS A 258 1.61 -2.34 28.22
CA HIS A 258 1.17 -3.71 28.01
C HIS A 258 -0.31 -3.92 28.31
N TYR A 259 -0.95 -4.74 27.49
CA TYR A 259 -2.37 -5.04 27.58
C TYR A 259 -2.64 -6.53 27.39
N TRP A 260 -3.58 -7.06 28.16
CA TRP A 260 -4.11 -8.42 28.04
C TRP A 260 -5.58 -8.44 28.40
N VAL A 261 -6.21 -9.62 28.37
CA VAL A 261 -7.63 -9.78 28.74
C VAL A 261 -7.78 -10.68 29.95
N GLN A 262 -8.85 -10.46 30.70
CA GLN A 262 -9.34 -11.39 31.71
C GLN A 262 -10.65 -12.01 31.23
N TRP A 263 -10.76 -13.33 31.36
CA TRP A 263 -11.95 -14.10 31.01
C TRP A 263 -12.70 -14.51 32.28
N ALA A 264 -14.01 -14.25 32.33
CA ALA A 264 -14.87 -14.67 33.42
C ALA A 264 -15.16 -16.17 33.33
N LYS A 265 -14.65 -16.95 34.28
CA LYS A 265 -14.88 -18.39 34.41
C LYS A 265 -15.29 -18.73 35.85
N GLU A 266 -16.46 -19.36 36.00
CA GLU A 266 -16.96 -19.85 37.29
C GLU A 266 -16.95 -18.79 38.41
N GLY A 267 -17.32 -17.54 38.07
CA GLY A 267 -17.34 -16.42 39.02
C GLY A 267 -15.97 -15.80 39.32
N THR A 268 -14.90 -16.27 38.67
CA THR A 268 -13.54 -15.72 38.81
C THR A 268 -13.04 -15.12 37.50
N TRP A 269 -12.10 -14.18 37.58
CA TRP A 269 -11.43 -13.60 36.42
C TRP A 269 -10.08 -14.30 36.23
N ILE A 270 -9.90 -14.94 35.08
CA ILE A 270 -8.65 -15.62 34.72
C ILE A 270 -7.91 -14.75 33.71
N ASP A 271 -6.66 -14.41 34.02
CA ASP A 271 -5.80 -13.68 33.09
C ASP A 271 -5.42 -14.50 31.87
N LEU A 272 -5.55 -13.91 30.68
CA LEU A 272 -5.15 -14.46 29.40
C LEU A 272 -4.20 -13.47 28.71
N ASP A 273 -2.89 -13.62 28.95
CA ASP A 273 -1.83 -12.84 28.29
C ASP A 273 -1.12 -13.67 27.21
N PRO A 274 -1.44 -13.50 25.91
CA PRO A 274 -0.90 -14.32 24.83
C PRO A 274 0.45 -13.82 24.31
N SER A 275 1.20 -13.03 25.07
CA SER A 275 2.36 -12.29 24.56
C SER A 275 3.66 -13.07 24.50
N PHE A 276 3.71 -14.27 25.07
CA PHE A 276 4.88 -15.15 25.03
C PHE A 276 4.50 -16.58 24.69
N GLY A 277 5.38 -17.30 24.00
CA GLY A 277 5.15 -18.68 23.54
C GLY A 277 5.00 -19.70 24.67
N ASP A 278 5.45 -19.37 25.88
CA ASP A 278 5.26 -20.14 27.12
C ASP A 278 4.06 -19.69 27.96
N ALA A 279 3.19 -18.81 27.42
CA ALA A 279 2.00 -18.34 28.11
C ALA A 279 0.93 -19.43 28.25
N THR A 280 0.31 -19.46 29.42
CA THR A 280 -0.81 -20.33 29.78
C THR A 280 -1.90 -19.50 30.46
N PRO A 281 -3.19 -19.89 30.39
CA PRO A 281 -4.23 -19.23 31.16
C PRO A 281 -3.87 -19.10 32.65
N GLY A 282 -4.14 -17.94 33.24
CA GLY A 282 -3.81 -17.57 34.62
C GLY A 282 -2.40 -17.00 34.83
N ARG A 283 -1.51 -17.05 33.81
CA ARG A 283 -0.17 -16.46 33.88
C ARG A 283 -0.15 -15.07 33.24
N THR A 284 0.43 -14.09 33.93
CA THR A 284 0.72 -12.75 33.41
C THR A 284 2.22 -12.45 33.43
N TYR A 285 2.63 -11.46 32.63
CA TYR A 285 4.03 -11.00 32.55
C TYR A 285 4.21 -9.56 33.04
N ALA A 286 3.10 -8.92 33.43
CA ALA A 286 3.06 -7.59 34.01
C ALA A 286 2.09 -7.59 35.20
N LYS A 287 2.28 -6.65 36.13
CA LYS A 287 1.33 -6.42 37.22
C LYS A 287 0.11 -5.69 36.67
N ALA A 288 -1.09 -6.13 37.05
CA ALA A 288 -2.33 -5.41 36.75
C ALA A 288 -2.34 -4.03 37.43
N GLU A 289 -2.55 -2.98 36.65
CA GLU A 289 -2.64 -1.59 37.12
C GLU A 289 -4.05 -1.04 36.95
N GLU A 290 -4.66 -1.28 35.78
CA GLU A 290 -6.00 -0.79 35.44
C GLU A 290 -6.81 -1.88 34.70
N THR A 291 -8.13 -1.88 34.87
CA THR A 291 -9.05 -2.78 34.14
C THR A 291 -10.14 -2.00 33.45
N PHE A 292 -10.55 -2.45 32.25
CA PHE A 292 -11.57 -1.78 31.44
C PHE A 292 -12.55 -2.80 30.85
N THR A 293 -13.83 -2.47 30.81
CA THR A 293 -14.81 -3.25 30.03
C THR A 293 -14.67 -2.98 28.53
N THR A 294 -14.27 -1.76 28.17
CA THR A 294 -13.97 -1.34 26.79
C THR A 294 -12.66 -0.55 26.75
N LEU A 295 -11.91 -0.65 25.65
CA LEU A 295 -10.66 0.08 25.51
C LEU A 295 -10.90 1.61 25.44
N PRO A 296 -10.12 2.44 26.16
CA PRO A 296 -10.25 3.89 26.11
C PRO A 296 -10.12 4.47 24.71
N ASP A 297 -10.95 5.46 24.38
CA ASP A 297 -11.05 6.04 23.04
C ASP A 297 -9.80 6.81 22.59
N SER A 298 -8.97 7.23 23.56
CA SER A 298 -7.67 7.87 23.35
C SER A 298 -6.59 6.92 22.82
N LEU A 299 -6.79 5.60 22.92
CA LEU A 299 -5.85 4.61 22.40
C LEU A 299 -5.95 4.42 20.89
N PHE A 300 -7.04 4.87 20.25
CA PHE A 300 -7.30 4.57 18.85
C PHE A 300 -6.61 5.56 17.91
N HIS A 301 -5.97 5.02 16.87
CA HIS A 301 -5.65 5.80 15.68
C HIS A 301 -6.95 6.22 14.99
N ARG A 302 -6.98 7.44 14.43
CA ARG A 302 -8.16 7.97 13.74
C ARG A 302 -7.83 8.45 12.33
N VAL A 303 -8.86 8.41 11.49
CA VAL A 303 -8.84 8.92 10.13
C VAL A 303 -10.03 9.86 9.97
N SER A 304 -9.77 11.07 9.47
CA SER A 304 -10.78 11.97 8.94
C SER A 304 -10.64 12.05 7.43
N ILE A 305 -11.75 12.02 6.70
CA ILE A 305 -11.81 12.18 5.24
C ILE A 305 -12.69 13.39 4.96
N ARG A 306 -12.18 14.36 4.19
CA ARG A 306 -12.91 15.56 3.81
C ARG A 306 -12.87 15.76 2.31
N VAL A 307 -14.05 15.97 1.71
CA VAL A 307 -14.17 16.47 0.34
C VAL A 307 -14.34 17.98 0.43
N ARG A 308 -13.38 18.73 -0.13
CA ARG A 308 -13.37 20.19 -0.11
C ARG A 308 -13.36 20.73 -1.53
N VAL A 309 -14.04 21.86 -1.73
CA VAL A 309 -14.01 22.57 -3.01
C VAL A 309 -13.55 24.00 -2.82
N GLU A 310 -12.95 24.55 -3.87
CA GLU A 310 -12.77 25.99 -4.07
C GLU A 310 -13.73 26.45 -5.17
N GLU A 311 -14.52 27.46 -4.84
CA GLU A 311 -15.56 28.01 -5.69
C GLU A 311 -15.23 29.47 -6.01
N VAL A 312 -15.37 29.85 -7.28
CA VAL A 312 -15.19 31.24 -7.73
C VAL A 312 -16.55 31.90 -7.90
N THR A 313 -16.71 33.05 -7.25
CA THR A 313 -17.82 34.00 -7.41
C THR A 313 -17.28 35.34 -7.94
N ASP A 314 -18.14 36.33 -8.17
CA ASP A 314 -17.74 37.69 -8.60
C ASP A 314 -16.74 38.39 -7.66
N ALA A 315 -16.68 38.00 -6.38
CA ALA A 315 -15.93 38.75 -5.36
C ALA A 315 -14.56 38.17 -5.01
N SER A 316 -14.38 36.83 -4.98
CA SER A 316 -13.12 36.10 -4.75
C SER A 316 -13.35 34.57 -4.70
N PRO A 317 -12.29 33.74 -4.85
CA PRO A 317 -12.35 32.31 -4.54
C PRO A 317 -12.65 32.06 -3.05
N ALA A 318 -13.53 31.11 -2.75
CA ALA A 318 -13.85 30.68 -1.39
C ALA A 318 -13.79 29.15 -1.29
N THR A 319 -13.28 28.63 -0.18
CA THR A 319 -13.25 27.18 0.07
C THR A 319 -14.37 26.74 1.00
N ARG A 320 -14.99 25.59 0.73
CA ARG A 320 -15.93 24.94 1.65
C ARG A 320 -15.77 23.42 1.66
N THR A 321 -16.21 22.79 2.73
CA THR A 321 -16.24 21.33 2.87
C THR A 321 -17.61 20.81 2.46
N LEU A 322 -17.65 19.84 1.54
CA LEU A 322 -18.88 19.22 1.04
C LEU A 322 -19.27 17.97 1.84
N LEU A 323 -18.28 17.21 2.29
CA LEU A 323 -18.48 15.94 2.96
C LEU A 323 -17.35 15.75 3.99
N THR A 324 -17.72 15.26 5.18
CA THR A 324 -16.77 14.88 6.23
C THR A 324 -17.13 13.49 6.75
N TYR A 325 -16.13 12.63 6.87
CA TYR A 325 -16.20 11.37 7.59
C TYR A 325 -15.11 11.34 8.67
N GLU A 326 -15.44 10.83 9.85
CA GLU A 326 -14.46 10.60 10.92
C GLU A 326 -14.65 9.20 11.53
N GLY A 327 -13.55 8.46 11.67
CA GLY A 327 -13.60 7.10 12.18
C GLY A 327 -12.31 6.63 12.82
N LYS A 328 -12.40 5.50 13.52
CA LYS A 328 -11.22 4.78 14.02
C LYS A 328 -10.53 4.09 12.84
N ALA A 329 -9.21 4.13 12.77
CA ALA A 329 -8.49 3.42 11.72
C ALA A 329 -8.81 1.91 11.74
N ALA A 330 -8.94 1.34 12.94
CA ALA A 330 -9.30 -0.06 13.15
C ALA A 330 -10.64 -0.45 12.52
N SER A 331 -11.62 0.46 12.45
CA SER A 331 -12.91 0.17 11.80
C SER A 331 -12.81 0.21 10.28
N LEU A 332 -11.85 0.92 9.70
CA LEU A 332 -11.65 0.97 8.24
C LEU A 332 -10.88 -0.23 7.68
N SER A 333 -10.25 -1.03 8.54
CA SER A 333 -9.36 -2.12 8.12
C SER A 333 -10.08 -3.17 7.26
N GLY A 334 -9.70 -3.25 5.99
CA GLY A 334 -10.29 -4.19 5.05
C GLY A 334 -11.78 -3.94 4.78
N ILE A 335 -12.28 -2.73 5.06
CA ILE A 335 -13.55 -2.21 4.52
C ILE A 335 -13.26 -1.58 3.15
N ASP A 336 -14.25 -1.59 2.27
CA ASP A 336 -14.14 -0.94 0.97
C ASP A 336 -14.81 0.43 1.01
N LEU A 337 -14.04 1.47 0.72
CA LEU A 337 -14.51 2.85 0.67
C LEU A 337 -14.48 3.32 -0.77
N VAL A 338 -15.59 3.87 -1.26
CA VAL A 338 -15.71 4.32 -2.65
C VAL A 338 -16.25 5.73 -2.69
N LEU A 339 -15.53 6.64 -3.34
CA LEU A 339 -15.95 8.01 -3.59
C LEU A 339 -16.31 8.17 -5.08
N PHE A 340 -17.46 8.78 -5.34
CA PHE A 340 -17.91 9.19 -6.67
C PHE A 340 -18.85 10.39 -6.55
N HIS A 341 -19.23 10.96 -7.70
CA HIS A 341 -20.14 12.09 -7.76
C HIS A 341 -21.43 11.71 -8.47
N GLN A 342 -22.55 12.27 -7.99
CA GLN A 342 -23.87 12.07 -8.56
C GLN A 342 -24.52 13.42 -8.90
N PRO A 343 -25.40 13.47 -9.91
CA PRO A 343 -26.26 14.62 -10.15
C PRO A 343 -27.08 15.00 -8.90
N GLU A 344 -27.39 16.29 -8.75
CA GLU A 344 -28.10 16.79 -7.55
C GLU A 344 -29.44 16.07 -7.33
N ASN A 345 -30.14 15.72 -8.41
CA ASN A 345 -31.46 15.09 -8.41
C ASN A 345 -31.41 13.58 -8.13
N TRP A 346 -30.22 12.97 -8.00
CA TRP A 346 -30.06 11.57 -7.65
C TRP A 346 -30.73 11.25 -6.32
N ARG A 347 -31.63 10.25 -6.31
CA ARG A 347 -32.51 9.91 -5.17
C ARG A 347 -32.01 8.76 -4.29
N GLY A 348 -30.78 8.31 -4.48
CA GLY A 348 -30.24 7.12 -3.83
C GLY A 348 -30.11 5.93 -4.78
N PRO A 349 -29.60 4.79 -4.28
CA PRO A 349 -29.50 3.56 -5.06
C PRO A 349 -30.89 3.08 -5.51
N ALA A 350 -30.98 2.51 -6.71
CA ALA A 350 -32.21 1.92 -7.21
C ALA A 350 -32.18 0.39 -7.10
N ALA A 351 -33.33 -0.24 -6.94
CA ALA A 351 -33.44 -1.71 -6.90
C ALA A 351 -33.22 -2.39 -8.27
N SER A 352 -33.07 -1.62 -9.35
CA SER A 352 -32.87 -2.15 -10.71
C SER A 352 -32.01 -1.22 -11.57
N VAL A 353 -31.37 -1.80 -12.59
CA VAL A 353 -30.57 -1.09 -13.60
C VAL A 353 -31.39 0.00 -14.33
N PRO A 354 -32.59 -0.27 -14.87
CA PRO A 354 -33.41 0.78 -15.49
C PRO A 354 -33.78 1.92 -14.52
N GLY A 355 -34.05 1.59 -13.25
CA GLY A 355 -34.34 2.59 -12.22
C GLY A 355 -33.13 3.47 -11.90
N ALA A 356 -31.93 2.88 -11.86
CA ALA A 356 -30.68 3.60 -11.62
C ALA A 356 -30.30 4.49 -12.80
N ILE A 357 -30.56 4.04 -14.03
CA ILE A 357 -30.35 4.84 -15.26
C ILE A 357 -31.28 6.06 -15.24
N SER A 358 -32.58 5.86 -15.03
CA SER A 358 -33.57 6.94 -14.95
C SER A 358 -33.23 7.98 -13.87
N ALA A 359 -32.72 7.54 -12.72
CA ALA A 359 -32.30 8.42 -11.62
C ALA A 359 -30.98 9.19 -11.87
N ALA A 360 -30.21 8.84 -12.90
CA ALA A 360 -28.88 9.40 -13.19
C ALA A 360 -28.84 10.35 -14.40
N ILE A 361 -29.95 10.51 -15.14
CA ILE A 361 -29.95 11.08 -16.51
C ILE A 361 -30.04 12.62 -16.59
N GLU A 362 -30.44 13.35 -15.56
CA GLU A 362 -30.50 14.81 -15.68
C GLU A 362 -29.13 15.44 -15.38
N ASP A 363 -28.35 15.74 -16.43
CA ASP A 363 -27.18 16.62 -16.30
C ASP A 363 -27.67 18.01 -15.93
N THR A 364 -27.72 18.34 -14.63
CA THR A 364 -28.11 19.66 -14.14
C THR A 364 -26.93 20.64 -14.09
N GLY A 365 -25.71 20.18 -14.39
CA GLY A 365 -24.47 20.90 -14.10
C GLY A 365 -24.09 20.96 -12.60
N ARG A 366 -24.97 20.47 -11.72
CA ARG A 366 -24.79 20.41 -10.27
C ARG A 366 -24.59 18.97 -9.81
N LEU A 367 -23.55 18.76 -8.99
CA LEU A 367 -23.14 17.45 -8.50
C LEU A 367 -23.12 17.44 -6.98
N LYS A 368 -23.12 16.25 -6.39
CA LYS A 368 -22.85 16.00 -4.97
C LYS A 368 -21.90 14.81 -4.82
N PRO A 369 -20.91 14.87 -3.92
CA PRO A 369 -20.05 13.73 -3.63
C PRO A 369 -20.82 12.70 -2.80
N VAL A 370 -20.58 11.42 -3.09
CA VAL A 370 -21.14 10.27 -2.38
C VAL A 370 -19.99 9.38 -1.95
N LEU A 371 -19.85 9.17 -0.65
CA LEU A 371 -18.87 8.28 -0.05
C LEU A 371 -19.57 7.04 0.51
N VAL A 372 -19.29 5.89 -0.09
CA VAL A 372 -19.77 4.59 0.39
C VAL A 372 -18.74 3.99 1.34
N ILE A 373 -19.16 3.53 2.51
CA ILE A 373 -18.31 2.97 3.57
C ILE A 373 -18.90 1.62 3.98
N GLY A 374 -18.41 0.53 3.39
CA GLY A 374 -19.03 -0.77 3.60
C GLY A 374 -20.46 -0.80 3.05
N GLU A 375 -21.44 -0.75 3.96
CA GLU A 375 -22.89 -0.70 3.70
C GLU A 375 -23.49 0.71 3.97
N GLU A 376 -22.72 1.63 4.54
CA GLU A 376 -23.16 3.00 4.82
C GLU A 376 -22.92 3.90 3.60
N ILE A 377 -23.83 4.87 3.38
CA ILE A 377 -23.69 5.88 2.33
C ILE A 377 -23.74 7.26 2.97
N LEU A 378 -22.68 8.04 2.78
CA LEU A 378 -22.63 9.45 3.14
C LEU A 378 -22.77 10.31 1.89
N ILE A 379 -23.71 11.25 1.92
CA ILE A 379 -23.99 12.16 0.81
C ILE A 379 -23.58 13.56 1.24
N GLY A 380 -22.73 14.21 0.46
CA GLY A 380 -22.28 15.56 0.73
C GLY A 380 -23.16 16.64 0.10
N ASP A 381 -22.79 17.88 0.36
CA ASP A 381 -23.47 19.06 -0.17
C ASP A 381 -23.33 19.17 -1.70
N VAL A 382 -24.37 19.71 -2.33
CA VAL A 382 -24.39 19.98 -3.77
C VAL A 382 -23.44 21.13 -4.11
N PHE A 383 -22.78 21.05 -5.26
CA PHE A 383 -21.94 22.11 -5.83
C PHE A 383 -22.20 22.25 -7.34
N LEU A 384 -21.83 23.41 -7.90
CA LEU A 384 -21.96 23.69 -9.33
C LEU A 384 -20.62 23.42 -10.04
N GLN A 385 -20.58 22.39 -10.89
CA GLN A 385 -19.41 22.10 -11.72
C GLN A 385 -19.49 22.81 -13.07
N LYS A 386 -20.68 22.79 -13.70
CA LYS A 386 -20.91 23.39 -15.01
C LYS A 386 -22.00 24.43 -14.92
N ALA A 387 -21.68 25.67 -15.23
CA ALA A 387 -22.71 26.69 -15.44
C ALA A 387 -23.42 26.44 -16.78
N LYS A 388 -24.76 26.44 -16.82
CA LYS A 388 -25.52 26.39 -18.09
C LYS A 388 -25.94 27.80 -18.51
N THR A 389 -25.41 28.33 -19.60
CA THR A 389 -25.88 29.61 -20.18
C THR A 389 -27.11 29.40 -21.05
N THR A 390 -28.30 29.39 -20.45
CA THR A 390 -29.55 29.43 -21.20
C THR A 390 -30.24 30.78 -20.97
N GLY A 391 -30.02 31.77 -21.85
CA GLY A 391 -30.72 33.06 -21.82
C GLY A 391 -29.94 34.25 -22.38
N ILE A 392 -30.66 35.33 -22.73
CA ILE A 392 -30.13 36.60 -23.29
C ILE A 392 -29.43 37.49 -22.22
N GLY A 393 -29.49 37.11 -20.94
CA GLY A 393 -28.74 37.76 -19.86
C GLY A 393 -27.44 37.00 -19.61
N GLY A 394 -26.28 37.62 -19.87
CA GLY A 394 -24.95 37.01 -19.79
C GLY A 394 -24.54 36.43 -18.42
N VAL A 395 -23.24 36.21 -18.25
CA VAL A 395 -22.61 35.55 -17.07
C VAL A 395 -23.09 36.05 -15.69
N SER A 396 -23.57 37.30 -15.60
CA SER A 396 -24.12 37.91 -14.39
C SER A 396 -25.44 37.31 -13.90
N SER A 397 -26.22 36.61 -14.75
CA SER A 397 -27.48 35.96 -14.35
C SER A 397 -27.28 34.62 -13.63
N LEU A 398 -26.11 34.00 -13.79
CA LEU A 398 -25.74 32.68 -13.24
C LEU A 398 -25.42 32.70 -11.74
N LEU A 399 -25.07 33.87 -11.21
CA LEU A 399 -24.61 34.06 -9.83
C LEU A 399 -25.73 34.61 -8.92
N ARG A 400 -26.99 34.57 -9.37
CA ARG A 400 -28.13 35.05 -8.59
C ARG A 400 -28.36 34.11 -7.41
N ARG A 401 -28.01 34.59 -6.21
CA ARG A 401 -28.16 33.92 -4.92
C ARG A 401 -29.55 33.32 -4.75
N ASP A 402 -29.64 32.01 -4.89
CA ASP A 402 -30.80 31.22 -4.52
C ASP A 402 -30.88 31.12 -2.98
N ALA A 403 -32.08 30.89 -2.46
CA ALA A 403 -32.37 30.87 -1.02
C ALA A 403 -31.60 29.77 -0.22
N ARG A 404 -30.77 28.97 -0.91
CA ARG A 404 -29.96 27.85 -0.37
C ARG A 404 -28.44 28.11 -0.36
N GLY A 405 -27.96 29.26 -0.84
CA GLY A 405 -26.60 29.73 -0.56
C GLY A 405 -25.45 29.26 -1.47
N THR A 406 -25.70 28.77 -2.68
CA THR A 406 -24.62 28.37 -3.62
C THR A 406 -24.59 29.26 -4.86
N THR A 407 -23.54 30.07 -5.02
CA THR A 407 -23.35 30.94 -6.19
C THR A 407 -21.98 30.84 -6.84
N GLY A 408 -21.11 29.89 -6.50
CA GLY A 408 -19.78 29.78 -7.10
C GLY A 408 -19.60 28.57 -8.01
N ILE A 409 -18.83 28.72 -9.10
CA ILE A 409 -18.42 27.60 -9.95
C ILE A 409 -17.18 26.97 -9.33
N VAL A 410 -17.17 25.64 -9.17
CA VAL A 410 -16.02 24.91 -8.62
C VAL A 410 -14.84 24.97 -9.60
N VAL A 411 -13.69 25.42 -9.09
CA VAL A 411 -12.41 25.46 -9.82
C VAL A 411 -11.38 24.48 -9.27
N ALA A 412 -11.58 23.96 -8.06
CA ALA A 412 -10.82 22.83 -7.55
C ALA A 412 -11.62 22.00 -6.57
N GLU A 413 -11.29 20.71 -6.50
CA GLU A 413 -11.79 19.77 -5.51
C GLU A 413 -10.62 18.96 -4.94
N TRP A 414 -10.59 18.83 -3.62
CA TRP A 414 -9.57 18.11 -2.87
C TRP A 414 -10.22 17.04 -2.00
N LEU A 415 -9.56 15.89 -1.96
CA LEU A 415 -9.80 14.86 -0.97
C LEU A 415 -8.67 14.93 0.07
N GLU A 416 -9.01 15.44 1.26
CA GLU A 416 -8.07 15.59 2.38
C GLU A 416 -8.27 14.46 3.38
N PHE A 417 -7.15 13.91 3.86
CA PHE A 417 -7.11 12.88 4.87
C PHE A 417 -6.28 13.34 6.06
N ASP A 418 -6.87 13.37 7.25
CA ASP A 418 -6.11 13.56 8.50
C ASP A 418 -5.93 12.21 9.21
N PHE A 419 -4.68 11.83 9.46
CA PHE A 419 -4.30 10.69 10.27
C PHE A 419 -3.87 11.17 11.65
N LEU A 420 -4.57 10.74 12.69
CA LEU A 420 -4.26 11.10 14.08
C LEU A 420 -3.83 9.87 14.86
N ALA A 421 -2.59 9.89 15.36
CA ALA A 421 -2.07 8.86 16.25
C ALA A 421 -2.46 9.13 17.72
N PRO A 422 -2.52 8.09 18.58
CA PRO A 422 -2.82 8.22 20.02
C PRO A 422 -1.90 9.17 20.79
N GLY A 423 -0.69 9.44 20.28
CA GLY A 423 0.26 10.41 20.85
C GLY A 423 0.01 11.86 20.45
N GLY A 424 -1.08 12.16 19.72
CA GLY A 424 -1.42 13.51 19.24
C GLY A 424 -0.73 13.91 17.94
N THR A 425 0.18 13.08 17.40
CA THR A 425 0.79 13.32 16.09
C THR A 425 -0.29 13.27 15.01
N ARG A 426 -0.38 14.36 14.24
CA ARG A 426 -1.28 14.49 13.10
C ARG A 426 -0.48 14.62 11.82
N GLU A 427 -0.93 13.92 10.78
CA GLU A 427 -0.43 14.05 9.43
C GLU A 427 -1.62 14.26 8.49
N THR A 428 -1.52 15.23 7.59
CA THR A 428 -2.53 15.50 6.57
C THR A 428 -1.95 15.20 5.21
N VAL A 429 -2.67 14.43 4.40
CA VAL A 429 -2.35 14.20 2.99
C VAL A 429 -3.53 14.60 2.12
N THR A 430 -3.25 15.14 0.95
CA THR A 430 -4.26 15.66 0.03
C THR A 430 -4.14 15.00 -1.33
N ARG A 431 -5.29 14.70 -1.95
CA ARG A 431 -5.42 14.28 -3.35
C ARG A 431 -6.27 15.29 -4.11
N ASP A 432 -5.71 15.90 -5.14
CA ASP A 432 -6.41 16.89 -5.98
C ASP A 432 -7.34 16.17 -6.97
N LEU A 433 -8.66 16.16 -6.77
CA LEU A 433 -9.60 15.50 -7.71
C LEU A 433 -9.90 16.35 -8.94
N LEU A 434 -9.83 17.68 -8.79
CA LEU A 434 -9.97 18.67 -9.86
C LEU A 434 -9.09 19.88 -9.53
N ASP A 435 -8.39 20.42 -10.54
CA ASP A 435 -7.80 21.75 -10.47
C ASP A 435 -7.82 22.43 -11.85
N VAL A 436 -8.80 23.31 -12.05
CA VAL A 436 -8.99 24.09 -13.29
C VAL A 436 -7.99 25.24 -13.39
N VAL A 437 -7.50 25.73 -12.24
CA VAL A 437 -6.54 26.84 -12.16
C VAL A 437 -5.15 26.39 -12.61
N GLY A 438 -4.74 25.20 -12.17
CA GLY A 438 -3.42 24.63 -12.42
C GLY A 438 -2.37 25.10 -11.41
N LYS A 439 -1.39 24.25 -11.12
CA LYS A 439 -0.42 24.47 -10.04
C LYS A 439 0.46 25.69 -10.32
N LEU A 440 0.85 25.91 -11.57
CA LEU A 440 1.69 27.03 -11.97
C LEU A 440 1.05 28.38 -11.62
N ARG A 441 -0.23 28.55 -11.98
CA ARG A 441 -0.99 29.78 -11.69
C ARG A 441 -1.21 29.96 -10.20
N ARG A 442 -1.48 28.87 -9.45
CA ARG A 442 -1.62 28.90 -7.99
C ARG A 442 -0.36 29.40 -7.30
N VAL A 443 0.82 28.87 -7.66
CA VAL A 443 2.11 29.32 -7.10
C VAL A 443 2.40 30.77 -7.46
N ALA A 444 2.07 31.19 -8.68
CA ALA A 444 2.17 32.59 -9.11
C ALA A 444 1.10 33.52 -8.49
N LYS A 445 0.16 32.98 -7.70
CA LYS A 445 -1.00 33.70 -7.12
C LYS A 445 -1.85 34.43 -8.18
N GLN A 446 -2.03 33.78 -9.34
CA GLN A 446 -2.82 34.29 -10.46
C GLN A 446 -4.16 33.53 -10.55
N PRO A 447 -5.26 34.06 -9.98
CA PRO A 447 -6.57 33.41 -10.08
C PRO A 447 -7.11 33.45 -11.51
N LEU A 448 -8.04 32.54 -11.84
CA LEU A 448 -8.81 32.61 -13.08
C LEU A 448 -9.84 33.73 -12.99
N THR A 449 -10.08 34.43 -14.11
CA THR A 449 -11.26 35.30 -14.22
C THR A 449 -12.53 34.46 -14.32
N LEU A 450 -13.70 35.01 -13.98
CA LEU A 450 -14.97 34.29 -14.12
C LEU A 450 -15.21 33.81 -15.56
N GLU A 451 -14.83 34.61 -16.55
CA GLU A 451 -14.95 34.28 -17.97
C GLU A 451 -14.03 33.10 -18.36
N GLU A 452 -12.80 33.06 -17.84
CA GLU A 452 -11.89 31.91 -17.99
C GLU A 452 -12.45 30.65 -17.31
N VAL A 453 -13.03 30.79 -16.11
CA VAL A 453 -13.66 29.66 -15.38
C VAL A 453 -14.81 29.08 -16.21
N VAL A 454 -15.72 29.93 -16.69
CA VAL A 454 -16.85 29.55 -17.53
C VAL A 454 -16.39 28.86 -18.81
N SER A 455 -15.43 29.45 -19.53
CA SER A 455 -14.87 28.87 -20.76
C SER A 455 -14.27 27.47 -20.53
N ARG A 456 -13.54 27.26 -19.42
CA ARG A 456 -12.89 25.99 -19.10
C ARG A 456 -13.85 24.91 -18.57
N THR A 457 -15.02 25.30 -18.06
CA THR A 457 -15.97 24.39 -17.41
C THR A 457 -17.18 24.01 -18.27
N GLN A 458 -17.44 24.73 -19.36
CA GLN A 458 -18.65 24.52 -20.18
C GLN A 458 -18.46 23.68 -21.45
N GLY A 459 -17.23 23.53 -21.97
CA GLY A 459 -16.99 22.84 -23.25
C GLY A 459 -17.22 21.32 -23.21
N ASP A 460 -17.34 20.69 -24.38
CA ASP A 460 -17.44 19.21 -24.52
C ASP A 460 -16.23 18.46 -23.93
N LYS A 461 -15.08 19.14 -23.83
CA LYS A 461 -13.85 18.64 -23.20
C LYS A 461 -13.73 19.00 -21.71
N ALA A 462 -14.71 19.68 -21.13
CA ALA A 462 -14.69 19.99 -19.70
C ALA A 462 -14.75 18.71 -18.87
N VAL A 463 -14.01 18.70 -17.76
CA VAL A 463 -14.00 17.59 -16.81
C VAL A 463 -15.42 17.38 -16.28
N ASN A 464 -15.90 16.13 -16.29
CA ASN A 464 -17.15 15.74 -15.66
C ASN A 464 -16.82 14.79 -14.51
N MET A 465 -17.02 15.26 -13.28
CA MET A 465 -16.65 14.47 -12.09
C MET A 465 -17.59 13.31 -11.82
N ALA A 466 -18.81 13.33 -12.37
CA ALA A 466 -19.71 12.17 -12.35
C ALA A 466 -19.17 10.96 -13.17
N ARG A 467 -18.03 11.13 -13.87
CA ARG A 467 -17.34 10.07 -14.61
C ARG A 467 -16.07 9.59 -13.93
N ALA A 468 -15.93 9.79 -12.62
CA ALA A 468 -14.80 9.29 -11.83
C ALA A 468 -15.28 8.44 -10.66
N VAL A 469 -14.55 7.36 -10.40
CA VAL A 469 -14.73 6.47 -9.26
C VAL A 469 -13.37 6.28 -8.60
N TYR A 470 -13.33 6.47 -7.29
CA TYR A 470 -12.12 6.31 -6.48
C TYR A 470 -12.36 5.23 -5.41
N SER A 471 -11.66 4.10 -5.51
CA SER A 471 -11.65 3.06 -4.47
C SER A 471 -10.51 3.34 -3.49
N LEU A 472 -10.87 3.68 -2.26
CA LEU A 472 -9.97 4.03 -1.16
C LEU A 472 -9.78 2.78 -0.28
N LEU A 473 -8.61 2.14 -0.36
CA LEU A 473 -8.27 1.02 0.52
C LEU A 473 -7.43 1.51 1.70
N PHE A 474 -8.01 1.44 2.91
CA PHE A 474 -7.28 1.63 4.15
C PHE A 474 -6.75 0.29 4.68
N THR A 475 -5.45 0.25 5.00
CA THR A 475 -4.85 -0.89 5.70
C THR A 475 -4.15 -0.43 6.97
N THR A 476 -4.38 -1.14 8.07
CA THR A 476 -3.82 -0.84 9.40
C THR A 476 -2.70 -1.80 9.79
N GLY A 477 -2.42 -2.78 8.92
CA GLY A 477 -1.37 -3.76 9.03
C GLY A 477 -1.08 -4.34 7.65
N ARG A 478 -0.28 -5.40 7.61
CA ARG A 478 -0.04 -6.14 6.37
C ARG A 478 -1.31 -6.90 5.94
N ILE A 479 -1.39 -7.31 4.68
CA ILE A 479 -2.32 -8.38 4.27
C ILE A 479 -1.48 -9.65 4.11
N ASP A 480 -1.68 -10.61 5.01
CA ASP A 480 -0.92 -11.85 5.00
C ASP A 480 -1.37 -12.74 3.82
N THR A 481 -0.39 -13.21 3.03
CA THR A 481 -0.66 -13.96 1.79
C THR A 481 -1.31 -15.32 2.02
N ALA A 482 -1.25 -15.87 3.24
CA ALA A 482 -1.92 -17.14 3.58
C ALA A 482 -3.45 -17.05 3.56
N HIS A 483 -4.05 -15.85 3.50
CA HIS A 483 -5.49 -15.68 3.26
C HIS A 483 -5.91 -16.00 1.83
N PHE A 484 -4.96 -16.02 0.89
CA PHE A 484 -5.22 -16.35 -0.52
C PHE A 484 -4.97 -17.82 -0.86
N SER A 485 -4.68 -18.68 0.13
CA SER A 485 -4.68 -20.13 -0.11
C SER A 485 -6.10 -20.69 -0.12
N GLN A 486 -6.33 -21.71 -0.96
CA GLN A 486 -7.64 -22.40 -1.09
C GLN A 486 -8.81 -21.44 -1.35
N LEU A 487 -8.60 -20.42 -2.21
CA LEU A 487 -9.69 -19.54 -2.64
C LEU A 487 -10.76 -20.37 -3.34
N ALA A 488 -12.02 -20.12 -2.99
CA ALA A 488 -13.13 -20.62 -3.76
C ALA A 488 -13.10 -20.01 -5.17
N GLU A 489 -13.48 -20.80 -6.17
CA GLU A 489 -13.67 -20.27 -7.52
C GLU A 489 -14.72 -19.17 -7.50
N ASP A 490 -14.40 -18.04 -8.12
CA ASP A 490 -15.41 -17.02 -8.40
C ASP A 490 -16.43 -17.62 -9.36
N ALA A 491 -17.71 -17.58 -8.97
CA ALA A 491 -18.80 -17.80 -9.91
C ALA A 491 -18.60 -16.86 -11.10
N ALA A 492 -18.64 -17.40 -12.32
CA ALA A 492 -18.65 -16.57 -13.51
C ALA A 492 -19.87 -15.64 -13.45
N PRO A 493 -19.74 -14.37 -13.87
CA PRO A 493 -20.92 -13.51 -14.00
C PRO A 493 -21.96 -14.20 -14.88
N HIS A 494 -23.23 -14.14 -14.51
CA HIS A 494 -24.29 -14.65 -15.38
C HIS A 494 -24.36 -13.79 -16.66
N GLU A 495 -24.70 -14.40 -17.81
CA GLU A 495 -24.93 -13.64 -19.04
C GLU A 495 -25.98 -12.54 -18.81
N GLY A 496 -25.63 -11.29 -19.10
CA GLY A 496 -26.48 -10.11 -18.88
C GLY A 496 -26.34 -9.45 -17.50
N GLU A 497 -25.53 -9.98 -16.59
CA GLU A 497 -25.22 -9.36 -15.31
C GLU A 497 -24.23 -8.20 -15.47
N ALA A 498 -24.54 -7.05 -14.87
CA ALA A 498 -23.71 -5.85 -14.99
C ALA A 498 -22.37 -5.97 -14.24
N PRO A 499 -21.28 -5.38 -14.77
CA PRO A 499 -19.94 -5.52 -14.23
C PRO A 499 -19.76 -4.86 -12.84
N ASP A 500 -19.29 -5.63 -11.85
CA ASP A 500 -18.95 -5.14 -10.49
C ASP A 500 -17.50 -4.64 -10.42
N ILE A 501 -17.27 -3.46 -10.97
CA ILE A 501 -16.00 -2.71 -10.90
C ILE A 501 -15.51 -2.44 -9.43
N ARG A 502 -16.32 -2.53 -8.37
CA ARG A 502 -15.98 -2.09 -6.99
C ARG A 502 -15.18 -3.23 -6.43
N ARG A 503 -15.70 -4.43 -6.65
CA ARG A 503 -14.97 -5.67 -6.54
C ARG A 503 -13.68 -5.64 -7.36
N ALA A 504 -13.69 -5.17 -8.61
CA ALA A 504 -12.47 -5.09 -9.44
C ALA A 504 -11.40 -4.13 -8.87
N LEU A 505 -11.77 -2.90 -8.55
CA LEU A 505 -10.87 -1.88 -7.99
C LEU A 505 -10.36 -2.30 -6.60
N ARG A 506 -11.23 -2.88 -5.78
CA ARG A 506 -10.83 -3.48 -4.50
C ARG A 506 -9.81 -4.59 -4.70
N ARG A 507 -10.01 -5.48 -5.67
CA ARG A 507 -9.04 -6.55 -5.99
C ARG A 507 -7.69 -5.99 -6.39
N ILE A 508 -7.66 -4.95 -7.22
CA ILE A 508 -6.42 -4.27 -7.61
C ILE A 508 -5.69 -3.73 -6.38
N ASN A 509 -6.42 -3.00 -5.52
CA ASN A 509 -5.88 -2.47 -4.26
C ASN A 509 -5.35 -3.59 -3.33
N VAL A 510 -6.14 -4.64 -3.10
CA VAL A 510 -5.77 -5.78 -2.24
C VAL A 510 -4.57 -6.54 -2.81
N ALA A 511 -4.54 -6.76 -4.12
CA ALA A 511 -3.45 -7.43 -4.82
C ALA A 511 -2.14 -6.67 -4.69
N PHE A 512 -2.17 -5.36 -4.91
CA PHE A 512 -1.00 -4.50 -4.75
C PHE A 512 -0.47 -4.61 -3.31
N VAL A 513 -1.34 -4.39 -2.31
CA VAL A 513 -0.91 -4.36 -0.90
C VAL A 513 -0.40 -5.73 -0.44
N ALA A 514 -1.12 -6.81 -0.74
CA ALA A 514 -0.72 -8.17 -0.38
C ALA A 514 0.63 -8.56 -1.01
N THR A 515 0.85 -8.19 -2.28
CA THR A 515 2.09 -8.49 -2.99
C THR A 515 3.26 -7.66 -2.44
N SER A 516 3.06 -6.35 -2.25
CA SER A 516 4.07 -5.46 -1.65
C SER A 516 4.51 -5.94 -0.26
N ASP A 517 3.56 -6.35 0.57
CA ASP A 517 3.82 -6.83 1.92
C ASP A 517 4.40 -8.25 1.97
N GLY A 518 4.04 -9.09 0.99
CA GLY A 518 4.54 -10.45 0.84
C GLY A 518 5.98 -10.53 0.31
N LEU A 519 6.36 -9.60 -0.57
CA LEU A 519 7.69 -9.57 -1.19
C LEU A 519 8.78 -9.09 -0.21
N LEU A 520 8.49 -8.11 0.64
CA LEU A 520 9.48 -7.50 1.53
C LEU A 520 9.03 -7.38 3.01
N PRO A 521 8.56 -8.47 3.65
CA PRO A 521 8.33 -8.44 5.08
C PRO A 521 9.65 -8.35 5.86
N ARG A 522 10.74 -8.89 5.27
CA ARG A 522 12.08 -8.94 5.84
C ARG A 522 13.11 -8.78 4.73
N LEU A 523 14.05 -7.84 4.89
CA LEU A 523 15.18 -7.68 3.98
C LEU A 523 16.48 -8.10 4.68
N TYR A 524 17.11 -9.15 4.17
CA TYR A 524 18.39 -9.65 4.68
C TYR A 524 19.54 -8.97 3.95
N ARG A 525 20.48 -8.38 4.71
CA ARG A 525 21.80 -8.02 4.18
C ARG A 525 22.79 -9.16 4.35
N PRO A 526 23.73 -9.36 3.41
CA PRO A 526 24.83 -10.29 3.60
C PRO A 526 25.57 -10.02 4.93
N GLY A 527 25.61 -11.01 5.81
CA GLY A 527 26.26 -10.92 7.13
C GLY A 527 25.52 -10.10 8.21
N GLY A 528 24.31 -9.61 7.93
CA GLY A 528 23.51 -8.77 8.84
C GLY A 528 22.23 -9.44 9.37
N THR A 529 21.61 -8.84 10.39
CA THR A 529 20.24 -9.15 10.83
C THR A 529 19.23 -8.54 9.85
N ALA A 530 18.07 -9.16 9.66
CA ALA A 530 17.03 -8.63 8.77
C ALA A 530 16.55 -7.23 9.20
N VAL A 531 16.28 -6.37 8.21
CA VAL A 531 15.36 -5.24 8.39
C VAL A 531 13.94 -5.78 8.31
N VAL A 532 13.12 -5.50 9.33
CA VAL A 532 11.72 -5.94 9.39
C VAL A 532 10.82 -4.76 9.02
N PHE A 533 9.84 -5.01 8.14
CA PHE A 533 8.87 -4.02 7.67
C PHE A 533 7.47 -4.34 8.19
N TYR A 534 6.78 -3.34 8.73
CA TYR A 534 5.37 -3.45 9.08
C TYR A 534 4.70 -2.07 9.20
N PRO A 535 3.40 -1.95 8.90
CA PRO A 535 2.65 -0.71 9.15
C PRO A 535 2.44 -0.47 10.65
N ASP A 536 2.77 0.73 11.11
CA ASP A 536 2.55 1.25 12.46
C ASP A 536 1.62 2.48 12.49
N THR A 537 1.01 2.79 11.34
CA THR A 537 0.05 3.87 11.11
C THR A 537 -0.82 3.49 9.89
N PRO A 538 -2.04 4.05 9.72
CA PRO A 538 -2.94 3.61 8.65
C PRO A 538 -2.42 3.99 7.26
N ARG A 539 -2.30 3.03 6.35
CA ARG A 539 -1.95 3.27 4.94
C ARG A 539 -3.19 3.52 4.11
N LEU A 540 -3.02 4.29 3.03
CA LEU A 540 -4.04 4.60 2.04
C LEU A 540 -3.50 4.34 0.64
N THR A 541 -4.17 3.43 -0.06
CA THR A 541 -4.00 3.21 -1.50
C THR A 541 -5.30 3.58 -2.19
N ILE A 542 -5.22 4.37 -3.26
CA ILE A 542 -6.37 4.79 -4.06
C ILE A 542 -6.25 4.12 -5.42
N THR A 543 -7.26 3.38 -5.87
CA THR A 543 -7.38 3.02 -7.29
C THR A 543 -8.41 3.94 -7.93
N GLU A 544 -7.99 4.66 -8.96
CA GLU A 544 -8.84 5.54 -9.75
C GLU A 544 -9.29 4.84 -11.02
N LEU A 545 -10.57 5.00 -11.34
CA LEU A 545 -11.11 4.79 -12.66
C LEU A 545 -11.90 6.04 -13.06
N SER A 546 -11.44 6.76 -14.09
CA SER A 546 -12.10 7.99 -14.52
C SER A 546 -12.16 8.12 -16.04
N ALA A 547 -13.14 8.86 -16.55
CA ALA A 547 -13.31 9.19 -17.97
C ALA A 547 -13.43 10.71 -18.11
N LEU A 548 -12.33 11.42 -17.87
CA LEU A 548 -12.29 12.87 -17.81
C LEU A 548 -11.91 13.44 -19.17
N SER A 549 -12.66 14.44 -19.66
CA SER A 549 -12.35 15.12 -20.94
C SER A 549 -12.26 14.18 -22.16
N GLY A 550 -12.92 13.02 -22.12
CA GLY A 550 -12.85 11.97 -23.17
C GLY A 550 -11.66 11.03 -23.04
N ILE A 551 -10.86 11.17 -21.97
CA ILE A 551 -9.72 10.33 -21.66
C ILE A 551 -10.10 9.34 -20.57
N LEU A 552 -10.04 8.06 -20.87
CA LEU A 552 -10.17 7.00 -19.88
C LEU A 552 -8.85 6.86 -19.12
N ARG A 553 -8.94 6.90 -17.80
CA ARG A 553 -7.82 6.80 -16.87
C ARG A 553 -8.03 5.68 -15.88
N ILE A 554 -6.99 4.87 -15.69
CA ILE A 554 -6.87 3.91 -14.59
C ILE A 554 -5.51 4.10 -13.94
N GLY A 555 -5.50 4.22 -12.61
CA GLY A 555 -4.26 4.46 -11.87
C GLY A 555 -4.34 3.88 -10.48
N ILE A 556 -3.18 3.54 -9.94
CA ILE A 556 -2.99 3.28 -8.52
C ILE A 556 -2.28 4.52 -8.00
N ASP A 557 -2.68 4.95 -6.81
CA ASP A 557 -2.11 6.09 -6.14
C ASP A 557 -1.76 5.65 -4.72
N LEU A 558 -0.46 5.47 -4.51
CA LEU A 558 0.14 5.13 -3.21
C LEU A 558 0.17 6.37 -2.29
N ARG A 559 -0.99 7.01 -2.14
CA ARG A 559 -1.17 8.31 -1.48
C ARG A 559 -0.52 8.36 -0.11
N ARG A 560 -0.57 7.25 0.65
CA ARG A 560 0.19 7.05 1.89
C ARG A 560 0.53 5.58 2.09
N ASN A 561 1.71 5.14 1.62
CA ASN A 561 2.16 3.74 1.70
C ASN A 561 3.26 3.50 2.76
N TRP A 562 3.27 4.31 3.82
CA TRP A 562 4.26 4.23 4.90
C TRP A 562 4.35 2.82 5.51
N SER A 563 5.57 2.31 5.69
CA SER A 563 5.87 1.07 6.40
C SER A 563 7.07 1.30 7.31
N ARG A 564 6.90 1.07 8.61
CA ARG A 564 7.99 1.18 9.58
C ARG A 564 9.03 0.11 9.27
N ALA A 565 10.26 0.55 9.08
CA ALA A 565 11.42 -0.30 8.90
C ALA A 565 12.28 -0.29 10.17
N VAL A 566 12.59 -1.47 10.71
CA VAL A 566 13.37 -1.59 11.96
C VAL A 566 14.50 -2.61 11.81
N ALA A 567 15.64 -2.32 12.44
CA ALA A 567 16.79 -3.20 12.50
C ALA A 567 17.38 -3.23 13.91
N ILE A 568 17.94 -4.38 14.33
CA ILE A 568 18.60 -4.51 15.65
C ILE A 568 19.94 -3.75 15.69
N ARG A 569 20.64 -3.63 14.55
CA ARG A 569 22.06 -3.24 14.54
C ARG A 569 22.39 -1.93 13.83
N SER A 570 21.75 -1.61 12.70
CA SER A 570 22.19 -0.53 11.81
C SER A 570 21.01 0.27 11.27
N GLN A 571 21.03 1.59 11.49
CA GLN A 571 20.04 2.51 10.92
C GLN A 571 20.31 2.81 9.44
N ASP A 572 21.55 2.68 8.96
CA ASP A 572 21.85 2.77 7.53
C ASP A 572 21.26 1.59 6.74
N ASP A 573 21.05 0.46 7.42
CA ASP A 573 20.32 -0.67 6.85
C ASP A 573 18.85 -0.30 6.66
N VAL A 574 18.25 0.37 7.65
CA VAL A 574 16.86 0.85 7.60
C VAL A 574 16.65 1.82 6.45
N PHE A 575 17.45 2.88 6.35
CA PHE A 575 17.30 3.90 5.31
C PHE A 575 17.32 3.32 3.89
N LEU A 576 18.36 2.56 3.56
CA LEU A 576 18.52 1.99 2.22
C LEU A 576 17.51 0.87 1.92
N ALA A 577 17.00 0.19 2.96
CA ALA A 577 15.93 -0.78 2.81
C ALA A 577 14.59 -0.08 2.53
N SER A 578 14.30 1.05 3.17
CA SER A 578 13.14 1.89 2.85
C SER A 578 13.20 2.41 1.41
N VAL A 579 14.37 2.85 0.96
CA VAL A 579 14.57 3.27 -0.44
C VAL A 579 14.31 2.12 -1.40
N PHE A 580 14.84 0.93 -1.08
CA PHE A 580 14.61 -0.27 -1.90
C PHE A 580 13.13 -0.64 -1.96
N ARG A 581 12.41 -0.59 -0.82
CA ARG A 581 10.97 -0.86 -0.76
C ARG A 581 10.19 0.12 -1.64
N GLY A 582 10.48 1.42 -1.56
CA GLY A 582 9.78 2.43 -2.37
C GLY A 582 9.99 2.25 -3.87
N VAL A 583 11.22 1.93 -4.29
CA VAL A 583 11.51 1.60 -5.70
C VAL A 583 10.81 0.31 -6.15
N MET A 584 10.78 -0.70 -5.28
CA MET A 584 10.07 -1.96 -5.52
C MET A 584 8.57 -1.72 -5.67
N ASP A 585 7.95 -0.94 -4.78
CA ASP A 585 6.53 -0.61 -4.82
C ASP A 585 6.17 0.14 -6.11
N GLY A 586 6.99 1.10 -6.57
CA GLY A 586 6.77 1.78 -7.85
C GLY A 586 6.99 0.90 -9.10
N ALA A 587 7.80 -0.16 -9.01
CA ALA A 587 7.91 -1.16 -10.07
C ALA A 587 6.73 -2.14 -10.06
N LEU A 588 6.25 -2.51 -8.87
CA LEU A 588 5.06 -3.36 -8.69
C LEU A 588 3.80 -2.67 -9.21
N GLU A 589 3.64 -1.38 -8.92
CA GLU A 589 2.55 -0.54 -9.40
C GLU A 589 2.48 -0.52 -10.94
N TRP A 590 3.64 -0.37 -11.58
CA TRP A 590 3.76 -0.40 -13.03
C TRP A 590 3.32 -1.74 -13.60
N ILE A 591 3.79 -2.85 -13.02
CA ILE A 591 3.57 -4.18 -13.58
C ILE A 591 2.17 -4.68 -13.32
N LEU A 592 1.57 -4.37 -12.17
CA LEU A 592 0.18 -4.74 -11.91
C LEU A 592 -0.74 -4.07 -12.94
N ILE A 593 -0.50 -2.79 -13.25
CA ILE A 593 -1.27 -2.04 -14.23
C ILE A 593 -0.96 -2.47 -15.68
N GLU A 594 0.31 -2.72 -16.03
CA GLU A 594 0.67 -3.31 -17.34
C GLU A 594 0.12 -4.72 -17.50
N HIS A 595 -0.02 -5.50 -16.43
CA HIS A 595 -0.64 -6.82 -16.51
C HIS A 595 -2.13 -6.70 -16.84
N ILE A 596 -2.82 -5.73 -16.23
CA ILE A 596 -4.23 -5.41 -16.53
C ILE A 596 -4.40 -4.94 -17.98
N VAL A 597 -3.52 -4.04 -18.44
CA VAL A 597 -3.67 -3.38 -19.75
C VAL A 597 -2.97 -4.10 -20.90
N GLY A 598 -1.98 -4.95 -20.62
CA GLY A 598 -1.32 -5.80 -21.60
C GLY A 598 -2.31 -6.78 -22.24
N ALA A 599 -3.21 -7.37 -21.44
CA ALA A 599 -4.30 -8.21 -21.92
C ALA A 599 -5.27 -7.47 -22.87
N LEU A 600 -5.37 -6.14 -22.72
CA LEU A 600 -6.16 -5.25 -23.58
C LEU A 600 -5.41 -4.86 -24.85
N ARG A 601 -4.09 -4.67 -24.76
CA ARG A 601 -3.22 -4.24 -25.87
C ARG A 601 -3.23 -5.23 -27.03
N GLU A 602 -3.16 -6.53 -26.75
CA GLU A 602 -3.14 -7.58 -27.78
C GLU A 602 -4.40 -7.59 -28.67
N LYS A 603 -5.53 -7.08 -28.17
CA LYS A 603 -6.80 -7.06 -28.90
C LYS A 603 -7.14 -5.71 -29.54
N HIS A 604 -6.62 -4.60 -29.02
CA HIS A 604 -7.13 -3.26 -29.35
C HIS A 604 -6.08 -2.15 -29.52
N GLY A 605 -4.76 -2.43 -29.45
CA GLY A 605 -3.71 -1.45 -29.80
C GLY A 605 -3.48 -0.34 -28.76
N TRP A 606 -3.71 -0.61 -27.48
CA TRP A 606 -3.67 0.38 -26.41
C TRP A 606 -2.24 0.85 -26.05
N PRO A 607 -2.04 2.14 -25.71
CA PRO A 607 -0.72 2.72 -25.43
C PRO A 607 -0.01 2.09 -24.20
N MET A 608 1.29 2.35 -24.10
CA MET A 608 2.14 1.89 -22.99
C MET A 608 1.79 2.63 -21.69
N VAL A 609 1.90 1.94 -20.55
CA VAL A 609 1.65 2.53 -19.23
C VAL A 609 2.80 3.47 -18.89
N VAL A 610 2.44 4.72 -18.60
CA VAL A 610 3.41 5.69 -18.07
C VAL A 610 3.49 5.53 -16.56
N SER A 611 4.69 5.31 -16.07
CA SER A 611 5.04 5.24 -14.65
C SER A 611 6.42 5.85 -14.46
N THR A 612 6.77 6.14 -13.20
CA THR A 612 8.14 6.57 -12.88
C THR A 612 9.17 5.52 -13.36
N SER A 613 8.86 4.24 -13.18
CA SER A 613 9.70 3.12 -13.62
C SER A 613 9.87 3.09 -15.14
N SER A 614 8.80 3.30 -15.93
CA SER A 614 8.90 3.29 -17.40
C SER A 614 9.62 4.53 -17.96
N VAL A 615 9.46 5.70 -17.33
CA VAL A 615 10.23 6.91 -17.66
C VAL A 615 11.72 6.71 -17.36
N PHE A 616 12.07 6.10 -16.23
CA PHE A 616 13.46 5.82 -15.86
C PHE A 616 14.10 4.76 -16.76
N ASP A 617 13.35 3.71 -17.11
CA ASP A 617 13.82 2.69 -18.03
C ASP A 617 14.07 3.29 -19.43
N GLN A 618 13.16 4.15 -19.93
CA GLN A 618 13.36 4.86 -21.20
C GLN A 618 14.53 5.85 -21.15
N ALA A 619 14.66 6.63 -20.07
CA ALA A 619 15.80 7.53 -19.88
C ALA A 619 17.13 6.79 -19.86
N GLY A 620 17.19 5.62 -19.23
CA GLY A 620 18.34 4.74 -19.28
C GLY A 620 18.67 4.25 -20.69
N ALA A 621 17.65 3.84 -21.46
CA ALA A 621 17.80 3.42 -22.85
C ALA A 621 18.30 4.55 -23.76
N ASP A 622 17.76 5.75 -23.58
CA ASP A 622 18.15 6.98 -24.29
C ASP A 622 19.48 7.58 -23.80
N ARG A 623 20.09 6.98 -22.76
CA ARG A 623 21.30 7.45 -22.08
C ARG A 623 21.18 8.89 -21.56
N VAL A 624 19.99 9.25 -21.10
CA VAL A 624 19.74 10.54 -20.42
C VAL A 624 20.30 10.46 -19.00
N PRO A 625 21.18 11.40 -18.59
CA PRO A 625 21.70 11.43 -17.23
C PRO A 625 20.59 11.64 -16.19
N PHE A 626 20.80 11.09 -14.99
CA PHE A 626 19.94 11.33 -13.83
C PHE A 626 20.59 12.34 -12.89
N LEU A 627 19.80 13.27 -12.37
CA LEU A 627 20.21 14.36 -11.49
C LEU A 627 19.62 14.18 -10.10
N LEU A 628 20.31 14.67 -9.07
CA LEU A 628 19.79 14.75 -7.70
C LEU A 628 19.48 16.20 -7.33
N LEU A 629 18.23 16.53 -7.08
CA LEU A 629 17.80 17.86 -6.65
C LEU A 629 17.71 17.95 -5.13
N PRO A 630 18.05 19.12 -4.53
CA PRO A 630 18.41 20.40 -5.17
C PRO A 630 19.85 20.50 -5.71
N ARG A 631 20.71 19.51 -5.43
CA ARG A 631 22.16 19.60 -5.68
C ARG A 631 22.53 19.93 -7.13
N ASP A 632 21.87 19.26 -8.09
CA ASP A 632 22.22 19.30 -9.51
C ASP A 632 21.23 20.15 -10.33
N ASN A 633 20.53 21.10 -9.69
CA ASN A 633 19.45 21.88 -10.31
C ASN A 633 19.87 22.64 -11.58
N GLU A 634 21.09 23.17 -11.60
CA GLU A 634 21.66 23.88 -12.75
C GLU A 634 21.86 23.00 -13.99
N GLN A 635 21.85 21.68 -13.83
CA GLN A 635 22.05 20.72 -14.93
C GLN A 635 20.74 20.33 -15.63
N LEU A 636 19.59 20.74 -15.07
CA LEU A 636 18.27 20.41 -15.62
C LEU A 636 18.04 21.15 -16.94
N GLN A 637 17.75 20.41 -18.00
CA GLN A 637 17.51 20.97 -19.34
C GLN A 637 16.04 21.35 -19.55
N GLY A 638 15.79 22.21 -20.54
CA GLY A 638 14.44 22.61 -20.93
C GLY A 638 13.60 21.49 -21.55
N GLY A 639 12.30 21.76 -21.74
CA GLY A 639 11.34 20.84 -22.33
C GLY A 639 10.43 20.14 -21.32
N VAL A 640 10.77 20.15 -20.04
CA VAL A 640 9.85 19.72 -18.97
C VAL A 640 8.68 20.71 -18.91
N ALA A 641 7.45 20.19 -18.86
CA ALA A 641 6.27 21.03 -18.67
C ALA A 641 6.41 21.88 -17.39
N HIS A 642 6.04 23.16 -17.47
CA HIS A 642 6.19 24.10 -16.35
C HIS A 642 5.50 23.60 -15.08
N GLU A 643 4.33 22.96 -15.21
CA GLU A 643 3.60 22.30 -14.11
C GLU A 643 4.45 21.24 -13.39
N GLY A 644 5.09 20.34 -14.14
CA GLY A 644 5.95 19.30 -13.57
C GLY A 644 7.17 19.87 -12.83
N LEU A 645 7.79 20.93 -13.37
CA LEU A 645 8.91 21.60 -12.72
C LEU A 645 8.50 22.27 -11.40
N VAL A 646 7.33 22.88 -11.35
CA VAL A 646 6.80 23.50 -10.12
C VAL A 646 6.57 22.43 -9.05
N ARG A 647 6.01 21.27 -9.40
CA ARG A 647 5.79 20.15 -8.46
C ARG A 647 7.10 19.64 -7.85
N VAL A 648 8.11 19.39 -8.67
CA VAL A 648 9.43 18.92 -8.20
C VAL A 648 10.08 19.93 -7.27
N ARG A 649 10.01 21.22 -7.61
CA ARG A 649 10.58 22.29 -6.77
C ARG A 649 9.89 22.37 -5.41
N GLU A 650 8.56 22.27 -5.37
CA GLU A 650 7.80 22.29 -4.12
C GLU A 650 8.21 21.14 -3.18
N GLU A 651 8.42 19.93 -3.71
CA GLU A 651 8.90 18.81 -2.88
C GLU A 651 10.30 19.07 -2.32
N VAL A 652 11.19 19.60 -3.17
CA VAL A 652 12.55 19.95 -2.76
C VAL A 652 12.56 21.07 -1.70
N ASP A 653 11.69 22.08 -1.86
CA ASP A 653 11.51 23.18 -0.91
C ASP A 653 10.93 22.68 0.44
N GLN A 654 10.15 21.60 0.42
CA GLN A 654 9.67 20.90 1.62
C GLN A 654 10.75 20.03 2.30
N GLY A 655 11.96 19.96 1.73
CA GLY A 655 13.09 19.23 2.27
C GLY A 655 13.22 17.78 1.79
N TYR A 656 12.43 17.37 0.79
CA TYR A 656 12.65 16.09 0.12
C TYR A 656 13.81 16.17 -0.87
N LEU A 657 14.37 15.01 -1.23
CA LEU A 657 15.24 14.88 -2.38
C LEU A 657 14.42 14.42 -3.58
N ALA A 658 14.78 14.87 -4.78
CA ALA A 658 14.20 14.37 -6.01
C ALA A 658 15.29 13.84 -6.93
N ILE A 659 15.16 12.60 -7.39
CA ILE A 659 15.99 12.07 -8.47
C ILE A 659 15.19 12.16 -9.76
N VAL A 660 15.73 12.88 -10.74
CA VAL A 660 15.04 13.23 -11.99
C VAL A 660 15.90 12.86 -13.20
N PRO A 661 15.34 12.56 -14.39
CA PRO A 661 16.11 12.60 -15.63
C PRO A 661 16.48 14.05 -15.98
N GLN A 662 17.59 14.25 -16.69
CA GLN A 662 18.07 15.59 -17.06
C GLN A 662 17.10 16.35 -17.97
N ARG A 663 16.29 15.64 -18.75
CA ARG A 663 15.26 16.16 -19.67
C ARG A 663 14.11 15.16 -19.81
N PRO A 664 12.94 15.55 -20.33
CA PRO A 664 11.89 14.60 -20.67
C PRO A 664 12.33 13.56 -21.71
N VAL A 665 11.67 12.42 -21.66
CA VAL A 665 11.88 11.29 -22.58
C VAL A 665 10.57 10.95 -23.29
N SER A 666 10.66 10.31 -24.46
CA SER A 666 9.46 9.94 -25.20
C SER A 666 8.96 8.57 -24.74
N VAL A 667 7.81 8.54 -24.06
CA VAL A 667 7.11 7.30 -23.70
C VAL A 667 5.81 7.27 -24.50
N SER A 668 5.60 6.21 -25.29
CA SER A 668 4.46 6.11 -26.22
C SER A 668 4.34 7.30 -27.19
N GLY A 669 5.46 7.89 -27.61
CA GLY A 669 5.47 9.04 -28.51
C GLY A 669 5.16 10.39 -27.84
N LEU A 670 4.87 10.41 -26.54
CA LEU A 670 4.61 11.63 -25.78
C LEU A 670 5.82 11.99 -24.90
N PRO A 671 6.19 13.28 -24.79
CA PRO A 671 7.20 13.71 -23.85
C PRO A 671 6.67 13.51 -22.42
N ARG A 672 7.39 12.73 -21.61
CA ARG A 672 7.05 12.47 -20.21
C ARG A 672 8.23 12.75 -19.29
N PHE A 673 7.89 13.20 -18.08
CA PHE A 673 8.83 13.47 -17.01
C PHE A 673 8.32 12.83 -15.71
N ALA A 674 9.24 12.32 -14.89
CA ALA A 674 8.91 11.66 -13.62
C ALA A 674 10.13 11.69 -12.71
N TRP A 675 9.93 11.45 -11.41
CA TRP A 675 11.00 11.51 -10.42
C TRP A 675 10.74 10.61 -9.23
N TRP A 676 11.81 10.24 -8.54
CA TRP A 676 11.73 9.61 -7.23
C TRP A 676 11.84 10.67 -6.14
N ARG A 677 10.75 10.90 -5.40
CA ARG A 677 10.77 11.67 -4.15
C ARG A 677 11.34 10.81 -3.04
N ILE A 678 12.30 11.32 -2.28
CA ILE A 678 12.95 10.60 -1.18
C ILE A 678 12.98 11.47 0.07
N ASP A 679 12.46 10.97 1.19
CA ASP A 679 12.66 11.61 2.50
C ASP A 679 14.10 11.33 2.98
N PRO A 680 14.97 12.35 3.10
CA PRO A 680 16.37 12.16 3.52
C PRO A 680 16.51 11.63 4.95
N ARG A 681 15.43 11.63 5.75
CA ARG A 681 15.43 11.20 7.14
C ARG A 681 15.06 9.73 7.31
N THR A 682 14.14 9.23 6.49
CA THR A 682 13.55 7.89 6.65
C THR A 682 13.94 6.95 5.51
N GLY A 683 14.34 7.50 4.36
CA GLY A 683 14.52 6.76 3.12
C GLY A 683 13.21 6.39 2.44
N GLU A 684 12.07 6.85 2.95
CA GLU A 684 10.78 6.69 2.27
C GLU A 684 10.90 7.24 0.86
N THR A 685 10.55 6.41 -0.12
CA THR A 685 10.76 6.70 -1.54
C THR A 685 9.45 6.47 -2.27
N THR A 686 9.07 7.42 -3.12
CA THR A 686 7.83 7.36 -3.88
C THR A 686 8.10 7.85 -5.30
N GLY A 687 7.59 7.13 -6.30
CA GLY A 687 7.65 7.57 -7.70
C GLY A 687 6.53 8.57 -7.98
N VAL A 688 6.83 9.69 -8.62
CA VAL A 688 5.87 10.74 -8.97
C VAL A 688 6.02 11.09 -10.46
N THR A 689 4.91 11.14 -11.18
CA THR A 689 4.86 11.55 -12.60
C THR A 689 4.56 13.05 -12.74
N ASP A 690 4.74 13.58 -13.95
CA ASP A 690 4.55 15.00 -14.29
C ASP A 690 3.12 15.53 -14.08
N ASP A 691 2.13 14.65 -14.02
CA ASP A 691 0.75 14.94 -13.61
C ASP A 691 0.57 15.04 -12.07
N GLY A 692 1.62 14.80 -11.29
CA GLY A 692 1.61 14.83 -9.83
C GLY A 692 1.00 13.60 -9.18
N LEU A 693 0.85 12.52 -9.95
CA LEU A 693 0.24 11.28 -9.49
C LEU A 693 1.30 10.17 -9.42
N HIS A 694 1.02 9.13 -8.63
CA HIS A 694 2.00 8.09 -8.35
C HIS A 694 2.05 7.04 -9.48
N GLN A 695 0.94 6.85 -10.22
CA GLN A 695 0.87 6.33 -11.60
C GLN A 695 -0.54 6.47 -12.17
N ALA A 696 -0.68 6.74 -13.48
CA ALA A 696 -1.89 6.38 -14.21
C ALA A 696 -1.66 6.19 -15.70
N ILE A 697 -2.57 5.43 -16.30
CA ILE A 697 -2.72 5.34 -17.75
C ILE A 697 -3.73 6.39 -18.18
N GLU A 698 -3.45 7.07 -19.29
CA GLU A 698 -4.40 7.92 -19.99
C GLU A 698 -4.65 7.36 -21.39
N LEU A 699 -5.91 7.14 -21.74
CA LEU A 699 -6.36 6.57 -23.01
C LEU A 699 -7.32 7.53 -23.68
N ASN A 700 -6.99 8.00 -24.88
CA ASN A 700 -7.93 8.78 -25.68
C ASN A 700 -8.98 7.84 -26.29
N VAL A 701 -10.26 8.08 -26.00
CA VAL A 701 -11.39 7.30 -26.54
C VAL A 701 -12.19 8.22 -27.47
N GLU A 702 -12.24 7.92 -28.78
CA GLU A 702 -13.06 8.66 -29.74
C GLU A 702 -14.53 8.18 -29.70
N HIS A 703 -15.47 9.11 -29.53
CA HIS A 703 -16.86 8.81 -29.19
C HIS A 703 -17.80 8.85 -30.41
N ASN A 704 -18.60 7.79 -30.62
CA ASN A 704 -19.73 7.76 -31.56
C ASN A 704 -21.07 7.98 -30.83
N LYS A 705 -21.81 9.02 -31.25
CA LYS A 705 -22.94 9.63 -30.53
C LYS A 705 -24.29 8.89 -30.61
N SER A 706 -24.40 7.74 -31.29
CA SER A 706 -25.73 7.17 -31.57
C SER A 706 -26.30 6.19 -30.53
N THR A 707 -25.50 5.61 -29.60
CA THR A 707 -26.02 4.73 -28.52
C THR A 707 -25.25 4.75 -27.19
N GLY A 708 -24.25 5.63 -27.01
CA GLY A 708 -23.08 5.42 -26.13
C GLY A 708 -23.21 5.50 -24.59
N GLU A 709 -24.18 4.84 -23.95
CA GLU A 709 -24.25 4.73 -22.48
C GLU A 709 -23.77 3.36 -21.96
N THR A 710 -23.01 3.35 -20.87
CA THR A 710 -22.63 2.13 -20.14
C THR A 710 -22.95 2.32 -18.66
N THR A 711 -23.82 1.45 -18.15
CA THR A 711 -24.25 1.45 -16.75
C THR A 711 -23.36 0.55 -15.93
N ILE A 712 -22.69 1.14 -14.95
CA ILE A 712 -21.97 0.40 -13.91
C ILE A 712 -22.98 0.05 -12.83
N THR A 713 -22.94 -1.18 -12.31
CA THR A 713 -23.81 -1.64 -11.23
C THR A 713 -22.97 -2.19 -10.10
N TRP A 714 -23.25 -1.72 -8.89
CA TRP A 714 -22.60 -2.19 -7.68
C TRP A 714 -23.60 -2.96 -6.84
N ARG A 715 -23.30 -4.21 -6.49
CA ARG A 715 -24.16 -4.96 -5.56
C ARG A 715 -23.89 -4.53 -4.13
N GLU A 716 -24.89 -3.97 -3.48
CA GLU A 716 -24.94 -3.90 -2.02
C GLU A 716 -25.50 -5.21 -1.46
N PHE A 717 -24.87 -5.69 -0.39
CA PHE A 717 -25.44 -6.71 0.49
C PHE A 717 -25.85 -5.96 1.73
N VAL A 718 -27.14 -5.97 2.08
CA VAL A 718 -27.65 -5.36 3.31
C VAL A 718 -28.08 -6.47 4.25
N GLY A 719 -27.39 -6.59 5.39
CA GLY A 719 -27.94 -7.18 6.61
C GLY A 719 -27.63 -8.66 6.94
N ASN A 720 -27.42 -8.88 8.24
CA ASN A 720 -27.18 -10.13 8.98
C ASN A 720 -28.33 -11.15 8.99
N ALA A 721 -29.16 -11.23 7.95
CA ALA A 721 -30.19 -12.24 7.83
C ALA A 721 -29.86 -13.21 6.70
N VAL A 722 -29.69 -14.48 7.06
CA VAL A 722 -29.60 -15.60 6.14
C VAL A 722 -30.75 -15.49 5.11
N ASN A 723 -30.38 -15.32 3.83
CA ASN A 723 -31.17 -15.57 2.61
C ASN A 723 -31.89 -14.45 1.82
N LEU A 724 -31.57 -13.15 1.94
CA LEU A 724 -31.99 -12.19 0.90
C LEU A 724 -30.93 -11.12 0.60
N ALA A 725 -30.14 -11.32 -0.46
CA ALA A 725 -29.27 -10.28 -1.02
C ALA A 725 -30.12 -9.32 -1.85
N THR A 726 -30.55 -8.19 -1.29
CA THR A 726 -31.22 -7.14 -2.07
C THR A 726 -30.18 -6.40 -2.90
N THR A 727 -30.10 -6.70 -4.20
CA THR A 727 -29.19 -6.01 -5.12
C THR A 727 -29.68 -4.59 -5.36
N GLN A 728 -29.00 -3.61 -4.80
CA GLN A 728 -29.17 -2.20 -5.18
C GLN A 728 -28.22 -1.85 -6.33
N THR A 729 -28.49 -0.80 -7.09
CA THR A 729 -27.73 -0.36 -8.27
C THR A 729 -27.51 1.15 -8.21
N VAL A 730 -26.26 1.58 -8.38
CA VAL A 730 -25.91 3.00 -8.57
C VAL A 730 -25.23 3.15 -9.92
N THR A 731 -25.82 3.96 -10.80
CA THR A 731 -25.29 4.22 -12.15
C THR A 731 -24.19 5.27 -12.11
N VAL A 732 -23.06 4.96 -12.77
CA VAL A 732 -22.05 5.94 -13.17
C VAL A 732 -22.04 5.94 -14.69
N ALA A 733 -22.38 7.07 -15.31
CA ALA A 733 -22.54 7.16 -16.76
C ALA A 733 -21.17 7.25 -17.46
N THR A 734 -20.68 6.15 -18.04
CA THR A 734 -19.29 6.07 -18.55
C THR A 734 -19.10 6.12 -20.07
N GLY A 735 -20.19 6.28 -20.84
CA GLY A 735 -20.11 7.04 -22.09
C GLY A 735 -19.43 6.41 -23.34
N SER A 736 -19.35 5.07 -23.52
CA SER A 736 -19.10 4.45 -24.86
C SER A 736 -19.16 2.91 -24.85
N LEU A 737 -19.35 2.28 -26.01
CA LEU A 737 -19.19 0.82 -26.21
C LEU A 737 -17.76 0.35 -25.90
N GLU A 738 -16.75 1.18 -26.16
CA GLU A 738 -15.34 0.88 -25.86
C GLU A 738 -15.07 0.84 -24.36
N MET A 739 -15.73 1.71 -23.60
CA MET A 739 -15.71 1.65 -22.14
C MET A 739 -16.32 0.35 -21.63
N GLY A 740 -17.47 -0.09 -22.15
CA GLY A 740 -18.05 -1.39 -21.78
C GLY A 740 -17.08 -2.57 -21.98
N ARG A 741 -16.34 -2.57 -23.10
CA ARG A 741 -15.29 -3.56 -23.37
C ARG A 741 -14.12 -3.45 -22.38
N PHE A 742 -13.67 -2.23 -22.08
CA PHE A 742 -12.64 -1.98 -21.09
C PHE A 742 -13.03 -2.53 -19.71
N LEU A 743 -14.25 -2.27 -19.27
CA LEU A 743 -14.77 -2.72 -17.97
C LEU A 743 -14.86 -4.25 -17.89
N GLY A 744 -15.32 -4.90 -18.96
CA GLY A 744 -15.32 -6.37 -19.04
C GLY A 744 -13.91 -6.98 -19.02
N ALA A 745 -12.94 -6.32 -19.66
CA ALA A 745 -11.55 -6.74 -19.61
C ALA A 745 -10.90 -6.47 -18.25
N LEU A 746 -11.21 -5.33 -17.60
CA LEU A 746 -10.75 -4.98 -16.26
C LEU A 746 -11.18 -6.05 -15.25
N LEU A 747 -12.43 -6.54 -15.34
CA LEU A 747 -12.92 -7.64 -14.50
C LEU A 747 -12.18 -8.95 -14.76
N THR A 748 -11.92 -9.25 -16.04
CA THR A 748 -11.16 -10.44 -16.44
C THR A 748 -9.74 -10.36 -15.89
N ALA A 749 -9.07 -9.22 -16.06
CA ALA A 749 -7.74 -8.95 -15.55
C ALA A 749 -7.69 -9.02 -14.02
N ALA A 750 -8.67 -8.44 -13.32
CA ALA A 750 -8.78 -8.52 -11.87
C ALA A 750 -8.92 -9.96 -11.37
N ARG A 751 -9.50 -10.88 -12.16
CA ARG A 751 -9.52 -12.32 -11.85
C ARG A 751 -8.13 -12.97 -12.03
N VAL A 752 -7.40 -12.63 -13.09
CA VAL A 752 -6.03 -13.14 -13.33
C VAL A 752 -5.03 -12.62 -12.29
N ILE A 753 -5.22 -11.38 -11.81
CA ILE A 753 -4.44 -10.84 -10.69
C ILE A 753 -4.54 -11.74 -9.45
N ASN A 754 -5.70 -12.37 -9.19
CA ASN A 754 -5.82 -13.29 -8.06
C ASN A 754 -4.82 -14.44 -8.17
N GLU A 755 -4.66 -15.03 -9.35
CA GLU A 755 -3.68 -16.11 -9.58
C GLU A 755 -2.24 -15.63 -9.42
N THR A 756 -1.97 -14.39 -9.83
CA THR A 756 -0.66 -13.74 -9.71
C THR A 756 -0.28 -13.45 -8.27
N VAL A 757 -1.23 -13.06 -7.42
CA VAL A 757 -0.98 -12.79 -5.98
C VAL A 757 -0.79 -14.08 -5.19
N VAL A 758 -1.49 -15.16 -5.60
CA VAL A 758 -1.37 -16.48 -4.98
C VAL A 758 -0.02 -17.12 -5.30
N ARG A 759 0.49 -16.94 -6.52
CA ARG A 759 1.74 -17.51 -7.01
C ARG A 759 2.95 -16.66 -6.65
#